data_AF-A0A7V8Y987-F1
#
_entry.id   AF-A0A7V8Y987-F1
#
_cell.length_a   1.000
_cell.length_b   1.000
_cell.length_c   1.000
_cell.angle_alpha   90.00
_cell.angle_beta   90.00
_cell.angle_gamma   90.00
#
_symmetry.space_group_name_H-M   'P 1'
#
loop_
_entity.id
_entity.type
_entity.pdbx_description
1 polymer ?
#
loop_
_entity_poly.entity_id
_entity_poly.type
_entity_poly.pdbx_seq_one_letter_code
_entity_poly.pdbx_strand_id
1 'polypeptide(L)'
;MTPSVLTERVRTSPAPERRPAIDRVLGHPLAYALTALVILAAFGWTFVDNPGRPAPADDPAFYAWRTEALISEKPVALLEIDGPRDMLVGGYRVSTPLIAGFMRHIAATAPLAPTALLAVGLRVVIPLLLGGLAFRYRRDPLVFHAVAFASASLLPTPSFGGYLDNVVTLMFLAAALFLIAPARASWPARIGLTTLLFLAGLTHPTTLAMFCVVLGAMALVRLAARRFDLRSVIRDDGPALASAIVAAVATYAVWKLGVWGEPASLSEAAVPPPADATFFQKRLGQWIRALRPTFNAPLMILGAAGLLAAGKRAAEDDLTRIALVWLLPLAGVFGFLAGVAYPYYRFLNTTLGWVLLIGLGCYFATRFFLRVAARGGANRLALVGVAVVALIIVTNFTTGFVQVGWNSLEEAWITPDRLTEMDALRAHLAGSDRPVVFVADDEAPEPVRIYGFTKLVANVSRYGVALGQQDRAFVYLGSLESYLAGDATERSGDAFYGELSRDTLLELQAFEELSGEATEDPIAVVASSFNTTGSNVALAAGEEELPSEAVADALVVRGTEVEGGDPSPSAIETDTQEQGLGGPLHVVVVIGGLALLMVPGFLAVRWMLPDAGFAEWLGLVPALAMGALAFVSFWALALLGDPLTAGLAWALLAGTTLVLATLVFIRRNGRSQTASAPPERP
;
A
#
# COMPACT_ATOMS: atom_id res chain seq x y z
N MET A 1 -39.60 42.91 41.93
CA MET A 1 -38.34 42.29 41.46
C MET A 1 -38.05 41.12 42.38
N THR A 2 -38.27 39.91 41.88
CA THR A 2 -38.11 38.63 42.57
C THR A 2 -37.44 37.68 41.57
N PRO A 3 -36.38 36.94 41.93
CA PRO A 3 -35.64 36.14 40.96
C PRO A 3 -36.44 34.87 40.63
N SER A 4 -36.70 34.63 39.34
CA SER A 4 -37.34 33.42 38.87
C SER A 4 -36.34 32.27 38.90
N VAL A 5 -36.65 31.22 39.67
CA VAL A 5 -35.91 29.97 39.70
C VAL A 5 -36.18 29.22 38.39
N LEU A 6 -35.22 29.23 37.48
CA LEU A 6 -35.17 28.34 36.32
C LEU A 6 -34.95 26.91 36.81
N THR A 7 -36.03 26.14 36.84
CA THR A 7 -35.98 24.70 37.08
C THR A 7 -35.37 24.02 35.85
N GLU A 8 -34.15 23.54 36.03
CA GLU A 8 -33.44 22.68 35.10
C GLU A 8 -34.26 21.40 34.86
N ARG A 9 -34.94 21.33 33.70
CA ARG A 9 -35.55 20.07 33.23
C ARG A 9 -34.42 19.10 32.90
N VAL A 10 -34.08 18.26 33.86
CA VAL A 10 -33.37 17.01 33.64
C VAL A 10 -34.09 16.27 32.51
N ARG A 11 -33.46 16.19 31.34
CA ARG A 11 -33.87 15.28 30.27
C ARG A 11 -33.78 13.87 30.85
N THR A 12 -34.90 13.31 31.24
CA THR A 12 -35.03 11.87 31.44
C THR A 12 -34.72 11.22 30.11
N SER A 13 -33.55 10.56 30.03
CA SER A 13 -33.25 9.67 28.92
C SER A 13 -34.42 8.70 28.75
N PRO A 14 -34.98 8.53 27.54
CA PRO A 14 -35.95 7.48 27.31
C PRO A 14 -35.33 6.14 27.74
N ALA A 15 -36.14 5.29 28.40
CA ALA A 15 -35.74 3.96 28.84
C ALA A 15 -35.01 3.23 27.69
N PRO A 16 -33.92 2.47 27.96
CA PRO A 16 -33.16 1.82 26.91
C PRO A 16 -34.08 0.84 26.17
N GLU A 17 -34.43 1.15 24.93
CA GLU A 17 -35.04 0.19 24.01
C GLU A 17 -34.17 -1.08 24.06
N ARG A 18 -34.78 -2.22 24.40
CA ARG A 18 -34.08 -3.50 24.42
C ARG A 18 -33.54 -3.75 23.02
N ARG A 19 -32.22 -3.61 22.86
CA ARG A 19 -31.54 -3.93 21.61
C ARG A 19 -31.92 -5.36 21.17
N PRO A 20 -32.26 -5.56 19.88
CA PRO A 20 -32.47 -6.89 19.33
C PRO A 20 -31.35 -7.86 19.74
N ALA A 21 -31.68 -9.13 19.96
CA ALA A 21 -30.69 -10.14 20.38
C ALA A 21 -29.49 -10.22 19.40
N ILE A 22 -29.75 -10.10 18.10
CA ILE A 22 -28.73 -10.08 17.05
C ILE A 22 -27.75 -8.90 17.21
N ASP A 23 -28.23 -7.71 17.57
CA ASP A 23 -27.38 -6.52 17.75
C ASP A 23 -26.46 -6.67 18.97
N ARG A 24 -26.86 -7.45 19.99
CA ARG A 24 -25.99 -7.78 21.13
C ARG A 24 -24.87 -8.75 20.74
N VAL A 25 -25.18 -9.76 19.92
CA VAL A 25 -24.20 -10.74 19.44
C VAL A 25 -23.20 -10.06 18.50
N LEU A 26 -23.68 -9.31 17.50
CA LEU A 26 -22.84 -8.57 16.56
C LEU A 26 -22.03 -7.46 17.26
N GLY A 27 -22.56 -6.87 18.33
CA GLY A 27 -21.87 -5.85 19.12
C GLY A 27 -20.75 -6.39 20.02
N HIS A 28 -20.59 -7.71 20.14
CA HIS A 28 -19.60 -8.32 21.01
C HIS A 28 -18.18 -8.21 20.40
N PRO A 29 -17.12 -7.93 21.20
CA PRO A 29 -15.75 -7.85 20.69
C PRO A 29 -15.32 -9.07 19.85
N LEU A 30 -15.72 -10.27 20.26
CA LEU A 30 -15.44 -11.50 19.51
C LEU A 30 -16.07 -11.53 18.11
N ALA A 31 -17.21 -10.89 17.88
CA ALA A 31 -17.81 -10.82 16.55
C ALA A 31 -16.98 -9.93 15.61
N TYR A 32 -16.44 -8.82 16.14
CA TYR A 32 -15.52 -7.96 15.38
C TYR A 32 -14.20 -8.69 15.08
N ALA A 33 -13.64 -9.41 16.06
CA ALA A 33 -12.45 -10.23 15.87
C ALA A 33 -12.69 -11.34 14.84
N LEU A 34 -13.83 -12.02 14.90
CA LEU A 34 -14.22 -13.05 13.93
C LEU A 34 -14.32 -12.47 12.51
N THR A 35 -14.81 -11.24 12.36
CA THR A 35 -14.84 -10.56 11.06
C THR A 35 -13.44 -10.35 10.50
N ALA A 36 -12.51 -9.86 11.34
CA ALA A 36 -11.11 -9.71 10.95
C ALA A 36 -10.48 -11.07 10.56
N LEU A 37 -10.75 -12.12 11.34
CA LEU A 37 -10.25 -13.47 11.06
C LEU A 37 -10.80 -14.06 9.75
N VAL A 38 -12.08 -13.87 9.44
CA VAL A 38 -12.66 -14.35 8.18
C VAL A 38 -12.06 -13.62 6.99
N ILE A 39 -11.86 -12.29 7.09
CA ILE A 39 -11.22 -11.51 6.01
C ILE A 39 -9.75 -11.93 5.86
N LEU A 40 -9.03 -12.11 6.98
CA LEU A 40 -7.66 -12.59 6.98
C LEU A 40 -7.55 -13.98 6.33
N ALA A 41 -8.45 -14.91 6.67
CA ALA A 41 -8.49 -16.22 6.05
C ALA A 41 -8.76 -16.11 4.54
N ALA A 42 -9.72 -15.28 4.12
CA ALA A 42 -10.04 -15.12 2.70
C ALA A 42 -8.83 -14.67 1.85
N PHE A 43 -8.01 -13.73 2.35
CA PHE A 43 -6.82 -13.27 1.62
C PHE A 43 -5.56 -14.09 1.89
N GLY A 44 -5.41 -14.62 3.10
CA GLY A 44 -4.20 -15.28 3.57
C GLY A 44 -4.12 -16.77 3.25
N TRP A 45 -5.25 -17.42 2.96
CA TRP A 45 -5.31 -18.88 2.77
C TRP A 45 -4.32 -19.39 1.71
N THR A 46 -4.15 -18.68 0.60
CA THR A 46 -3.19 -19.09 -0.45
C THR A 46 -1.74 -19.18 0.02
N PHE A 47 -1.35 -18.41 1.04
CA PHE A 47 0.00 -18.40 1.61
C PHE A 47 0.17 -19.49 2.69
N VAL A 48 -0.94 -20.02 3.21
CA VAL A 48 -0.94 -21.24 4.03
C VAL A 48 -0.76 -22.46 3.13
N ASP A 49 -1.47 -22.49 1.99
CA ASP A 49 -1.35 -23.59 1.02
C ASP A 49 -0.01 -23.59 0.27
N ASN A 50 0.59 -22.41 0.05
CA ASN A 50 1.87 -22.25 -0.63
C ASN A 50 2.82 -21.39 0.22
N PRO A 51 3.43 -21.97 1.28
CA PRO A 51 4.39 -21.27 2.11
C PRO A 51 5.59 -20.82 1.26
N GLY A 52 5.98 -19.54 1.37
CA GLY A 52 7.09 -18.98 0.59
C GLY A 52 6.68 -18.33 -0.74
N ARG A 53 5.41 -18.43 -1.14
CA ARG A 53 4.92 -17.72 -2.33
C ARG A 53 5.07 -16.19 -2.16
N PRO A 54 5.59 -15.48 -3.17
CA PRO A 54 5.61 -14.02 -3.20
C PRO A 54 4.20 -13.41 -3.31
N ALA A 55 4.11 -12.09 -3.11
CA ALA A 55 2.86 -11.37 -3.34
C ALA A 55 2.39 -11.46 -4.82
N PRO A 56 1.08 -11.47 -5.08
CA PRO A 56 0.56 -11.39 -6.45
C PRO A 56 0.78 -9.99 -7.06
N ALA A 57 0.99 -9.97 -8.39
CA ALA A 57 1.24 -8.82 -9.29
C ALA A 57 2.58 -8.09 -9.11
N ASP A 58 2.98 -7.27 -10.10
CA ASP A 58 4.39 -6.88 -10.36
C ASP A 58 5.00 -5.80 -9.44
N ASP A 59 4.27 -4.75 -9.02
CA ASP A 59 4.84 -3.65 -8.22
C ASP A 59 5.49 -4.09 -6.88
N PRO A 60 5.04 -5.16 -6.19
CA PRO A 60 5.79 -5.78 -5.09
C PRO A 60 7.28 -5.98 -5.33
N ALA A 61 7.73 -6.30 -6.56
CA ALA A 61 9.14 -6.45 -6.89
C ALA A 61 9.92 -5.15 -6.61
N PHE A 62 9.37 -4.01 -7.04
CA PHE A 62 9.92 -2.68 -6.82
C PHE A 62 10.10 -2.37 -5.33
N TYR A 63 9.18 -2.83 -4.48
CA TYR A 63 9.27 -2.61 -3.04
C TYR A 63 10.12 -3.64 -2.31
N ALA A 64 10.27 -4.85 -2.87
CA ALA A 64 11.12 -5.89 -2.31
C ALA A 64 12.59 -5.45 -2.34
N TRP A 65 13.14 -5.15 -3.52
CA TRP A 65 14.55 -4.76 -3.62
C TRP A 65 14.83 -3.42 -2.93
N ARG A 66 13.91 -2.45 -2.97
CA ARG A 66 14.07 -1.18 -2.23
C ARG A 66 14.06 -1.38 -0.72
N THR A 67 13.43 -2.44 -0.23
CA THR A 67 13.51 -2.79 1.20
C THR A 67 14.90 -3.32 1.53
N GLU A 68 15.43 -4.24 0.71
CA GLU A 68 16.78 -4.78 0.90
C GLU A 68 17.84 -3.67 0.81
N ALA A 69 17.78 -2.82 -0.20
CA ALA A 69 18.66 -1.65 -0.31
C ALA A 69 18.55 -0.71 0.91
N LEU A 70 17.34 -0.43 1.42
CA LEU A 70 17.17 0.45 2.59
C LEU A 70 17.84 -0.10 3.88
N ILE A 71 17.93 -1.42 4.01
CA ILE A 71 18.49 -2.07 5.22
C ILE A 71 19.99 -2.33 5.12
N SER A 72 20.57 -2.26 3.92
CA SER A 72 22.00 -2.51 3.67
C SER A 72 22.79 -1.31 3.17
N GLU A 73 22.15 -0.40 2.44
CA GLU A 73 22.77 0.74 1.77
C GLU A 73 22.33 2.07 2.39
N LYS A 74 23.04 3.15 2.05
CA LYS A 74 22.67 4.49 2.50
C LYS A 74 21.34 4.91 1.87
N PRO A 75 20.50 5.70 2.56
CA PRO A 75 19.20 6.12 2.04
C PRO A 75 19.27 6.86 0.69
N VAL A 76 20.38 7.55 0.40
CA VAL A 76 20.60 8.26 -0.88
C VAL A 76 20.65 7.31 -2.08
N ALA A 77 21.16 6.08 -1.93
CA ALA A 77 21.29 5.12 -3.03
C ALA A 77 19.93 4.79 -3.66
N LEU A 78 18.85 4.77 -2.85
CA LEU A 78 17.48 4.58 -3.34
C LEU A 78 16.96 5.69 -4.26
N LEU A 79 17.59 6.87 -4.21
CA LEU A 79 17.26 8.02 -5.04
C LEU A 79 18.13 8.10 -6.29
N GLU A 80 19.28 7.44 -6.29
CA GLU A 80 20.25 7.43 -7.41
C GLU A 80 19.97 6.27 -8.41
N ILE A 81 19.20 5.26 -7.99
CA ILE A 81 18.78 4.15 -8.86
C ILE A 81 17.60 4.59 -9.74
N ASP A 82 17.92 5.17 -10.90
CA ASP A 82 16.93 5.68 -11.85
C ASP A 82 16.49 4.63 -12.88
N GLY A 83 17.43 3.78 -13.32
CA GLY A 83 17.22 2.87 -14.44
C GLY A 83 17.09 3.59 -15.79
N PRO A 84 17.04 2.85 -16.91
CA PRO A 84 16.96 3.46 -18.22
C PRO A 84 15.60 4.17 -18.40
N ARG A 85 15.60 5.39 -18.95
CA ARG A 85 14.40 6.24 -19.09
C ARG A 85 13.59 6.38 -17.79
N ASP A 86 14.28 6.55 -16.67
CA ASP A 86 13.69 6.75 -15.35
C ASP A 86 12.78 5.59 -14.90
N MET A 87 12.95 4.37 -15.43
CA MET A 87 11.96 3.30 -15.20
C MET A 87 11.93 2.78 -13.75
N LEU A 88 13.01 2.98 -12.99
CA LEU A 88 13.16 2.60 -11.58
C LEU A 88 13.07 3.80 -10.62
N VAL A 89 12.88 5.02 -11.13
CA VAL A 89 12.70 6.17 -10.24
C VAL A 89 11.48 5.97 -9.35
N GLY A 90 11.63 6.43 -8.12
CA GLY A 90 10.52 6.55 -7.19
C GLY A 90 10.62 7.75 -6.28
N GLY A 91 11.71 8.52 -6.36
CA GLY A 91 12.05 9.56 -5.40
C GLY A 91 11.78 9.10 -3.96
N TYR A 92 11.08 9.95 -3.21
CA TYR A 92 10.75 9.70 -1.81
C TYR A 92 9.48 8.85 -1.60
N ARG A 93 9.15 7.93 -2.51
CA ARG A 93 8.11 6.89 -2.30
C ARG A 93 8.61 5.75 -1.40
N VAL A 94 8.92 6.09 -0.14
CA VAL A 94 9.71 5.24 0.77
C VAL A 94 8.92 4.66 1.94
N SER A 95 7.63 4.99 2.09
CA SER A 95 6.85 4.49 3.24
C SER A 95 6.72 2.96 3.26
N THR A 96 6.50 2.33 2.10
CA THR A 96 6.42 0.86 1.98
C THR A 96 7.71 0.15 2.38
N PRO A 97 8.90 0.50 1.84
CA PRO A 97 10.15 -0.15 2.25
C PRO A 97 10.51 0.15 3.71
N LEU A 98 10.19 1.34 4.25
CA LEU A 98 10.38 1.62 5.67
C LEU A 98 9.57 0.67 6.57
N ILE A 99 8.30 0.42 6.22
CA ILE A 99 7.45 -0.54 6.95
C ILE A 99 8.00 -1.95 6.83
N ALA A 100 8.39 -2.35 5.62
CA ALA A 100 8.95 -3.67 5.34
C ALA A 100 10.29 -3.92 6.06
N GLY A 101 11.14 -2.90 6.21
CA GLY A 101 12.40 -3.00 6.95
C GLY A 101 12.21 -3.39 8.43
N PHE A 102 11.15 -2.90 9.09
CA PHE A 102 10.80 -3.40 10.43
C PHE A 102 10.35 -4.86 10.44
N MET A 103 9.65 -5.31 9.39
CA MET A 103 9.27 -6.72 9.28
C MET A 103 10.51 -7.60 9.07
N ARG A 104 11.50 -7.13 8.28
CA ARG A 104 12.79 -7.81 8.08
C ARG A 104 13.57 -7.91 9.39
N HIS A 105 13.71 -6.83 10.16
CA HIS A 105 14.57 -6.82 11.34
C HIS A 105 13.92 -7.23 12.67
N ILE A 106 12.65 -6.88 12.91
CA ILE A 106 11.99 -7.14 14.20
C ILE A 106 11.22 -8.46 14.16
N ALA A 107 10.47 -8.70 13.08
CA ALA A 107 9.76 -9.96 12.89
C ALA A 107 10.65 -11.04 12.25
N ALA A 108 11.90 -10.70 11.89
CA ALA A 108 12.88 -11.62 11.30
C ALA A 108 12.34 -12.36 10.05
N THR A 109 11.52 -11.67 9.24
CA THR A 109 10.90 -12.28 8.05
C THR A 109 11.91 -12.41 6.90
N ALA A 110 11.76 -13.42 6.04
CA ALA A 110 12.56 -13.59 4.83
C ALA A 110 12.35 -12.44 3.80
N PRO A 111 13.26 -12.21 2.83
CA PRO A 111 13.20 -11.06 1.90
C PRO A 111 11.85 -10.88 1.17
N LEU A 112 11.21 -11.97 0.76
CA LEU A 112 9.95 -11.94 0.00
C LEU A 112 8.72 -11.71 0.89
N ALA A 113 8.81 -12.09 2.17
CA ALA A 113 7.66 -12.16 3.08
C ALA A 113 7.02 -10.80 3.40
N PRO A 114 7.75 -9.67 3.59
CA PRO A 114 7.14 -8.37 3.84
C PRO A 114 6.12 -7.96 2.77
N THR A 115 6.42 -8.20 1.48
CA THR A 115 5.49 -7.84 0.40
C THR A 115 4.22 -8.68 0.45
N ALA A 116 4.31 -9.97 0.75
CA ALA A 116 3.16 -10.85 0.94
C ALA A 116 2.32 -10.44 2.17
N LEU A 117 2.99 -10.17 3.30
CA LEU A 117 2.34 -9.71 4.54
C LEU A 117 1.63 -8.38 4.34
N LEU A 118 2.22 -7.43 3.59
CA LEU A 118 1.57 -6.17 3.25
C LEU A 118 0.41 -6.37 2.27
N ALA A 119 0.58 -7.22 1.26
CA ALA A 119 -0.49 -7.52 0.30
C ALA A 119 -1.75 -8.06 1.01
N VAL A 120 -1.59 -9.00 1.93
CA VAL A 120 -2.69 -9.54 2.74
C VAL A 120 -3.15 -8.52 3.78
N GLY A 121 -2.22 -7.99 4.57
CA GLY A 121 -2.49 -7.14 5.73
C GLY A 121 -3.25 -5.87 5.35
N LEU A 122 -2.88 -5.19 4.27
CA LEU A 122 -3.60 -3.99 3.82
C LEU A 122 -5.05 -4.28 3.42
N ARG A 123 -5.29 -5.46 2.82
CA ARG A 123 -6.63 -5.93 2.42
C ARG A 123 -7.49 -6.40 3.60
N VAL A 124 -6.88 -6.56 4.77
CA VAL A 124 -7.57 -6.77 6.05
C VAL A 124 -7.78 -5.43 6.78
N VAL A 125 -6.75 -4.59 6.86
CA VAL A 125 -6.74 -3.34 7.63
C VAL A 125 -7.69 -2.29 7.04
N ILE A 126 -7.68 -2.10 5.72
CA ILE A 126 -8.55 -1.09 5.07
C ILE A 126 -10.04 -1.36 5.32
N PRO A 127 -10.57 -2.58 5.11
CA PRO A 127 -11.97 -2.87 5.41
C PRO A 127 -12.33 -2.67 6.89
N LEU A 128 -11.43 -3.00 7.80
CA LEU A 128 -11.62 -2.79 9.23
C LEU A 128 -11.61 -1.30 9.59
N LEU A 129 -10.78 -0.48 8.94
CA LEU A 129 -10.80 0.98 9.05
C LEU A 129 -12.14 1.55 8.58
N LEU A 130 -12.61 1.17 7.39
CA LEU A 130 -13.88 1.65 6.84
C LEU A 130 -15.09 1.21 7.70
N GLY A 131 -15.10 -0.05 8.14
CA GLY A 131 -16.12 -0.58 9.05
C GLY A 131 -16.10 0.12 10.42
N GLY A 132 -14.92 0.33 10.99
CA GLY A 132 -14.71 1.06 12.24
C GLY A 132 -15.18 2.51 12.14
N LEU A 133 -14.89 3.18 11.01
CA LEU A 133 -15.30 4.55 10.75
C LEU A 133 -16.82 4.66 10.68
N ALA A 134 -17.47 3.80 9.89
CA ALA A 134 -18.92 3.78 9.79
C ALA A 134 -19.58 3.48 11.15
N PHE A 135 -19.01 2.56 11.93
CA PHE A 135 -19.47 2.23 13.27
C PHE A 135 -19.33 3.40 14.25
N ARG A 136 -18.23 4.16 14.18
CA ARG A 136 -18.00 5.34 15.03
C ARG A 136 -19.15 6.35 14.94
N TYR A 137 -19.67 6.58 13.73
CA TYR A 137 -20.72 7.55 13.46
C TYR A 137 -22.15 7.00 13.60
N ARG A 138 -22.40 5.72 13.28
CA ARG A 138 -23.76 5.14 13.32
C ARG A 138 -24.07 4.28 14.55
N ARG A 139 -23.04 3.77 15.25
CA ARG A 139 -23.12 2.94 16.47
C ARG A 139 -24.06 1.72 16.38
N ASP A 140 -24.35 1.24 15.17
CA ASP A 140 -25.05 -0.01 14.90
C ASP A 140 -23.99 -1.08 14.53
N PRO A 141 -23.81 -2.17 15.30
CA PRO A 141 -22.79 -3.17 15.01
C PRO A 141 -22.87 -3.79 13.61
N LEU A 142 -24.07 -3.89 13.03
CA LEU A 142 -24.24 -4.44 11.69
C LEU A 142 -23.50 -3.59 10.63
N VAL A 143 -23.38 -2.27 10.84
CA VAL A 143 -22.67 -1.39 9.89
C VAL A 143 -21.20 -1.76 9.79
N PHE A 144 -20.57 -2.14 10.92
CA PHE A 144 -19.17 -2.55 10.94
C PHE A 144 -18.97 -3.76 10.03
N HIS A 145 -19.75 -4.82 10.26
CA HIS A 145 -19.61 -6.08 9.54
C HIS A 145 -19.95 -5.93 8.06
N ALA A 146 -21.05 -5.24 7.74
CA ALA A 146 -21.48 -5.06 6.35
C ALA A 146 -20.46 -4.24 5.55
N VAL A 147 -19.95 -3.15 6.13
CA VAL A 147 -18.92 -2.34 5.47
C VAL A 147 -17.60 -3.11 5.36
N ALA A 148 -17.17 -3.81 6.41
CA ALA A 148 -15.93 -4.59 6.38
C ALA A 148 -15.98 -5.70 5.31
N PHE A 149 -17.02 -6.55 5.31
CA PHE A 149 -17.12 -7.63 4.31
C PHE A 149 -17.29 -7.12 2.89
N ALA A 150 -18.14 -6.12 2.68
CA ALA A 150 -18.34 -5.56 1.35
C ALA A 150 -17.07 -4.89 0.84
N SER A 151 -16.38 -4.10 1.67
CA SER A 151 -15.12 -3.45 1.29
C SER A 151 -14.05 -4.47 0.96
N ALA A 152 -13.87 -5.48 1.83
CA ALA A 152 -12.93 -6.56 1.60
C ALA A 152 -13.20 -7.28 0.26
N SER A 153 -14.46 -7.57 -0.06
CA SER A 153 -14.81 -8.23 -1.32
C SER A 153 -14.49 -7.44 -2.58
N LEU A 154 -14.27 -6.12 -2.47
CA LEU A 154 -13.97 -5.22 -3.60
C LEU A 154 -12.46 -4.94 -3.75
N LEU A 155 -11.65 -5.24 -2.74
CA LEU A 155 -10.19 -5.07 -2.79
C LEU A 155 -9.43 -6.07 -3.70
N PRO A 156 -9.94 -7.26 -4.07
CA PRO A 156 -9.32 -8.08 -5.11
C PRO A 156 -9.77 -7.66 -6.52
N THR A 157 -10.06 -6.38 -6.76
CA THR A 157 -10.33 -5.86 -8.11
C THR A 157 -9.05 -5.31 -8.73
N PRO A 158 -8.90 -5.27 -10.08
CA PRO A 158 -7.72 -4.76 -10.77
C PRO A 158 -7.31 -3.33 -10.41
N SER A 159 -8.24 -2.51 -9.88
CA SER A 159 -7.91 -1.17 -9.38
C SER A 159 -7.00 -1.19 -8.16
N PHE A 160 -7.05 -2.25 -7.34
CA PHE A 160 -6.25 -2.41 -6.13
C PHE A 160 -5.28 -3.60 -6.19
N GLY A 161 -5.49 -4.57 -7.09
CA GLY A 161 -4.54 -5.65 -7.38
C GLY A 161 -3.24 -5.08 -7.98
N GLY A 162 -2.09 -5.51 -7.48
CA GLY A 162 -0.77 -5.04 -7.92
C GLY A 162 -0.27 -3.75 -7.29
N TYR A 163 -1.10 -2.75 -7.06
CA TYR A 163 -0.63 -1.41 -6.66
C TYR A 163 -0.35 -1.24 -5.16
N LEU A 164 0.76 -1.79 -4.66
CA LEU A 164 1.06 -1.82 -3.22
C LEU A 164 1.14 -0.41 -2.60
N ASP A 165 1.77 0.55 -3.25
CA ASP A 165 1.86 1.95 -2.80
C ASP A 165 0.53 2.67 -2.73
N ASN A 166 -0.33 2.50 -3.74
CA ASN A 166 -1.66 3.06 -3.74
C ASN A 166 -2.46 2.52 -2.56
N VAL A 167 -2.39 1.22 -2.31
CA VAL A 167 -3.12 0.60 -1.19
C VAL A 167 -2.56 1.06 0.17
N VAL A 168 -1.24 1.18 0.35
CA VAL A 168 -0.65 1.77 1.57
C VAL A 168 -1.11 3.22 1.76
N THR A 169 -1.12 4.01 0.69
CA THR A 169 -1.59 5.40 0.72
C THR A 169 -3.05 5.46 1.15
N LEU A 170 -3.92 4.65 0.54
CA LEU A 170 -5.34 4.57 0.87
C LEU A 170 -5.58 4.12 2.31
N MET A 171 -4.74 3.25 2.87
CA MET A 171 -4.77 2.90 4.29
C MET A 171 -4.51 4.13 5.17
N PHE A 172 -3.46 4.92 4.89
CA PHE A 172 -3.17 6.14 5.64
C PHE A 172 -4.31 7.15 5.54
N LEU A 173 -4.87 7.33 4.34
CA LEU A 173 -6.02 8.22 4.13
C LEU A 173 -7.27 7.73 4.86
N ALA A 174 -7.56 6.43 4.85
CA ALA A 174 -8.68 5.85 5.60
C ALA A 174 -8.51 6.03 7.12
N ALA A 175 -7.29 5.88 7.64
CA ALA A 175 -6.99 6.16 9.05
C ALA A 175 -7.13 7.66 9.38
N ALA A 176 -6.70 8.54 8.46
CA ALA A 176 -6.79 9.99 8.62
C ALA A 176 -8.24 10.48 8.80
N LEU A 177 -9.23 9.80 8.19
CA LEU A 177 -10.65 10.13 8.33
C LEU A 177 -11.13 10.15 9.79
N PHE A 178 -10.58 9.28 10.65
CA PHE A 178 -10.94 9.26 12.07
C PHE A 178 -10.49 10.52 12.82
N LEU A 179 -9.49 11.23 12.30
CA LEU A 179 -8.86 12.37 12.94
C LEU A 179 -9.40 13.72 12.43
N ILE A 180 -10.13 13.75 11.31
CA ILE A 180 -10.69 15.00 10.75
C ILE A 180 -11.56 15.74 11.77
N ALA A 181 -12.61 15.09 12.28
CA ALA A 181 -13.50 15.74 13.23
C ALA A 181 -12.82 16.04 14.59
N PRO A 182 -12.03 15.13 15.19
CA PRO A 182 -11.27 15.42 16.40
C PRO A 182 -10.20 16.52 16.27
N ALA A 183 -9.62 16.72 15.09
CA ALA A 183 -8.60 17.75 14.84
C ALA A 183 -9.11 19.17 15.15
N ARG A 184 -10.43 19.38 15.09
CA ARG A 184 -11.05 20.64 15.52
C ARG A 184 -10.62 21.06 16.93
N ALA A 185 -10.61 20.12 17.87
CA ALA A 185 -10.44 20.39 19.31
C ALA A 185 -9.21 19.74 19.95
N SER A 186 -8.48 18.87 19.23
CA SER A 186 -7.40 18.05 19.81
C SER A 186 -6.10 18.22 19.03
N TRP A 187 -5.07 18.75 19.69
CA TRP A 187 -3.70 18.80 19.15
C TRP A 187 -3.16 17.41 18.76
N PRO A 188 -3.32 16.35 19.59
CA PRO A 188 -2.94 15.00 19.20
C PRO A 188 -3.56 14.53 17.88
N ALA A 189 -4.83 14.88 17.63
CA ALA A 189 -5.49 14.52 16.39
C ALA A 189 -4.94 15.32 15.19
N ARG A 190 -4.58 16.59 15.38
CA ARG A 190 -3.91 17.40 14.35
C ARG A 190 -2.55 16.81 13.99
N ILE A 191 -1.74 16.46 14.99
CA ILE A 191 -0.43 15.84 14.78
C ILE A 191 -0.59 14.52 14.02
N GLY A 192 -1.47 13.62 14.49
CA GLY A 192 -1.73 12.36 13.81
C GLY A 192 -2.24 12.53 12.38
N LEU A 193 -3.14 13.50 12.14
CA LEU A 193 -3.65 13.81 10.82
C LEU A 193 -2.54 14.30 9.89
N THR A 194 -1.73 15.27 10.33
CA THR A 194 -0.58 15.77 9.56
C THR A 194 0.40 14.65 9.25
N THR A 195 0.75 13.80 10.22
CA THR A 195 1.66 12.68 10.03
C THR A 195 1.14 11.68 8.99
N LEU A 196 -0.12 11.27 9.07
CA LEU A 196 -0.70 10.32 8.11
C LEU A 196 -0.78 10.91 6.69
N LEU A 197 -1.09 12.20 6.56
CA LEU A 197 -1.12 12.88 5.27
C LEU A 197 0.29 13.07 4.70
N PHE A 198 1.28 13.36 5.54
CA PHE A 198 2.68 13.45 5.13
C PHE A 198 3.18 12.09 4.61
N LEU A 199 2.89 11.00 5.33
CA LEU A 199 3.24 9.65 4.87
C LEU A 199 2.51 9.24 3.60
N ALA A 200 1.23 9.63 3.44
CA ALA A 200 0.53 9.47 2.17
C ALA A 200 1.27 10.18 1.02
N GLY A 201 1.87 11.35 1.29
CA GLY A 201 2.76 12.05 0.36
C GLY A 201 4.05 11.31 0.06
N LEU A 202 4.68 10.70 1.07
CA LEU A 202 5.85 9.82 0.91
C LEU A 202 5.52 8.40 0.42
N THR A 203 4.29 8.17 0.00
CA THR A 203 3.85 6.89 -0.58
C THR A 203 3.37 7.12 -2.00
N HIS A 204 2.45 8.07 -2.19
CA HIS A 204 1.89 8.40 -3.49
C HIS A 204 1.38 9.86 -3.53
N PRO A 205 2.25 10.83 -3.90
CA PRO A 205 1.94 12.27 -3.90
C PRO A 205 0.67 12.67 -4.63
N THR A 206 0.38 12.04 -5.78
CA THR A 206 -0.81 12.37 -6.58
C THR A 206 -2.10 12.02 -5.85
N THR A 207 -2.12 10.90 -5.10
CA THR A 207 -3.27 10.48 -4.30
C THR A 207 -3.46 11.40 -3.09
N LEU A 208 -2.37 11.84 -2.44
CA LEU A 208 -2.43 12.88 -1.41
C LEU A 208 -3.04 14.18 -1.95
N ALA A 209 -2.59 14.66 -3.11
CA ALA A 209 -3.08 15.88 -3.71
C ALA A 209 -4.60 15.81 -3.96
N MET A 210 -5.09 14.70 -4.52
CA MET A 210 -6.52 14.47 -4.73
C MET A 210 -7.29 14.45 -3.40
N PHE A 211 -6.73 13.85 -2.34
CA PHE A 211 -7.36 13.85 -1.03
C PHE A 211 -7.41 15.25 -0.40
N CYS A 212 -6.37 16.07 -0.56
CA CYS A 212 -6.39 17.47 -0.13
C CYS A 212 -7.50 18.28 -0.84
N VAL A 213 -7.71 18.04 -2.15
CA VAL A 213 -8.83 18.62 -2.90
C VAL A 213 -10.18 18.16 -2.33
N VAL A 214 -10.31 16.87 -1.97
CA VAL A 214 -11.50 16.33 -1.30
C VAL A 214 -11.76 17.04 0.03
N LEU A 215 -10.74 17.24 0.87
CA LEU A 215 -10.89 17.97 2.14
C LEU A 215 -11.35 19.42 1.91
N GLY A 216 -10.78 20.11 0.92
CA GLY A 216 -11.23 21.44 0.50
C GLY A 216 -12.69 21.45 0.04
N ALA A 217 -13.08 20.48 -0.80
CA ALA A 217 -14.45 20.32 -1.27
C ALA A 217 -15.43 20.03 -0.12
N MET A 218 -15.02 19.25 0.88
CA MET A 218 -15.83 19.03 2.09
C MET A 218 -16.11 20.33 2.83
N ALA A 219 -15.10 21.20 2.98
CA ALA A 219 -15.29 22.51 3.61
C ALA A 219 -16.20 23.43 2.77
N LEU A 220 -16.06 23.40 1.43
CA LEU A 220 -16.93 24.17 0.52
C LEU A 220 -18.39 23.71 0.57
N VAL A 221 -18.65 22.41 0.63
CA VAL A 221 -20.00 21.86 0.81
C VAL A 221 -20.60 22.33 2.14
N ARG A 222 -19.82 22.33 3.22
CA ARG A 222 -20.27 22.85 4.52
C ARG A 222 -20.54 24.35 4.47
N LEU A 223 -19.69 25.11 3.78
CA LEU A 223 -19.85 26.55 3.58
C LEU A 223 -21.15 26.89 2.84
N ALA A 224 -21.41 26.20 1.73
CA ALA A 224 -22.65 26.35 0.98
C ALA A 224 -23.88 26.01 1.84
N ALA A 225 -23.83 24.90 2.58
CA ALA A 225 -24.93 24.49 3.45
C ALA A 225 -25.19 25.45 4.63
N ARG A 226 -24.15 26.16 5.10
CA ARG A 226 -24.23 27.19 6.13
C ARG A 226 -24.46 28.61 5.58
N ARG A 227 -24.89 28.73 4.31
CA ARG A 227 -25.15 30.03 3.66
C ARG A 227 -23.95 30.98 3.70
N PHE A 228 -22.76 30.44 3.42
CA PHE A 228 -21.50 31.18 3.35
C PHE A 228 -20.99 31.76 4.68
N ASP A 229 -21.35 31.18 5.82
CA ASP A 229 -20.73 31.49 7.12
C ASP A 229 -19.29 30.95 7.20
N LEU A 230 -18.36 31.75 6.66
CA LEU A 230 -16.94 31.41 6.59
C LEU A 230 -16.30 31.22 7.97
N ARG A 231 -16.69 32.04 8.96
CA ARG A 231 -16.11 31.98 10.31
C ARG A 231 -16.41 30.64 10.97
N SER A 232 -17.62 30.14 10.80
CA SER A 232 -18.06 28.85 11.35
C SER A 232 -17.37 27.66 10.67
N VAL A 233 -17.17 27.72 9.35
CA VAL A 233 -16.43 26.68 8.61
C VAL A 233 -14.94 26.70 8.95
N ILE A 234 -14.30 27.86 9.01
CA ILE A 234 -12.89 27.97 9.44
C ILE A 234 -12.70 27.38 10.84
N ARG A 235 -13.64 27.64 11.76
CA ARG A 235 -13.56 27.05 13.11
C ARG A 235 -13.67 25.52 13.11
N ASP A 236 -14.48 24.96 12.22
CA ASP A 236 -14.82 23.54 12.25
C ASP A 236 -13.88 22.68 11.37
N ASP A 237 -13.51 23.17 10.18
CA ASP A 237 -12.69 22.48 9.17
C ASP A 237 -11.26 23.06 9.06
N GLY A 238 -11.04 24.31 9.48
CA GLY A 238 -9.75 25.00 9.35
C GLY A 238 -8.57 24.22 9.94
N PRO A 239 -8.66 23.62 11.14
CA PRO A 239 -7.58 22.80 11.67
C PRO A 239 -7.21 21.58 10.82
N ALA A 240 -8.21 20.92 10.22
CA ALA A 240 -7.96 19.77 9.34
C ALA A 240 -7.33 20.23 8.01
N LEU A 241 -7.83 21.32 7.43
CA LEU A 241 -7.24 21.93 6.22
C LEU A 241 -5.81 22.41 6.46
N ALA A 242 -5.54 23.05 7.60
CA ALA A 242 -4.19 23.46 7.97
C ALA A 242 -3.24 22.25 8.10
N SER A 243 -3.71 21.15 8.71
CA SER A 243 -2.95 19.89 8.80
C SER A 243 -2.60 19.34 7.41
N ALA A 244 -3.55 19.37 6.48
CA ALA A 244 -3.35 18.94 5.09
C ALA A 244 -2.37 19.85 4.33
N ILE A 245 -2.47 21.17 4.48
CA ILE A 245 -1.54 22.13 3.87
C ILE A 245 -0.12 21.92 4.41
N VAL A 246 0.04 21.79 5.72
CA VAL A 246 1.36 21.54 6.34
C VAL A 246 1.95 20.23 5.84
N ALA A 247 1.16 19.16 5.76
CA ALA A 247 1.62 17.87 5.23
C ALA A 247 2.04 17.96 3.75
N ALA A 248 1.26 18.65 2.91
CA ALA A 248 1.59 18.83 1.50
C ALA A 248 2.86 19.67 1.30
N VAL A 249 3.02 20.76 2.05
CA VAL A 249 4.23 21.60 2.03
C VAL A 249 5.44 20.81 2.53
N ALA A 250 5.32 20.06 3.63
CA ALA A 250 6.40 19.23 4.14
C ALA A 250 6.81 18.14 3.14
N THR A 251 5.83 17.50 2.49
CA THR A 251 6.09 16.52 1.42
C THR A 251 6.86 17.19 0.28
N TYR A 252 6.38 18.31 -0.24
CA TYR A 252 7.06 19.04 -1.31
C TYR A 252 8.48 19.47 -0.90
N ALA A 253 8.66 19.94 0.34
CA ALA A 253 9.97 20.34 0.85
C ALA A 253 10.94 19.15 0.93
N VAL A 254 10.50 17.98 1.37
CA VAL A 254 11.33 16.76 1.41
C VAL A 254 11.88 16.44 0.02
N TRP A 255 11.00 16.39 -0.98
CA TRP A 255 11.36 16.07 -2.35
C TRP A 255 12.28 17.14 -2.92
N LYS A 256 11.94 18.42 -2.72
CA LYS A 256 12.69 19.54 -3.33
C LYS A 256 14.04 19.80 -2.70
N LEU A 257 14.17 19.62 -1.38
CA LEU A 257 15.39 19.90 -0.63
C LEU A 257 16.35 18.71 -0.59
N GLY A 258 15.90 17.51 -0.93
CA GLY A 258 16.73 16.33 -0.88
C GLY A 258 17.12 15.94 0.53
N VAL A 259 16.13 15.66 1.39
CA VAL A 259 16.36 15.39 2.83
C VAL A 259 17.23 14.15 3.09
N TRP A 260 17.38 13.25 2.12
CA TRP A 260 18.30 12.11 2.18
C TRP A 260 19.61 12.30 1.39
N GLY A 261 19.87 13.49 0.87
CA GLY A 261 21.09 13.83 0.11
C GLY A 261 20.79 14.31 -1.30
N GLU A 262 19.80 13.71 -1.97
CA GLU A 262 19.47 14.02 -3.37
C GLU A 262 18.05 14.59 -3.50
N PRO A 263 17.86 15.73 -4.19
CA PRO A 263 16.54 16.24 -4.51
C PRO A 263 15.87 15.38 -5.59
N ALA A 264 14.55 15.27 -5.51
CA ALA A 264 13.75 14.52 -6.47
C ALA A 264 12.63 15.40 -7.04
N SER A 265 12.33 15.24 -8.32
CA SER A 265 11.16 15.84 -8.95
C SER A 265 9.89 15.10 -8.53
N LEU A 266 8.80 15.83 -8.25
CA LEU A 266 7.49 15.21 -8.04
C LEU A 266 7.00 14.41 -9.27
N SER A 267 7.55 14.64 -10.46
CA SER A 267 7.24 13.85 -11.66
C SER A 267 7.72 12.40 -11.56
N GLU A 268 8.80 12.12 -10.81
CA GLU A 268 9.29 10.76 -10.57
C GLU A 268 8.29 9.91 -9.78
N ALA A 269 7.33 10.54 -9.10
CA ALA A 269 6.22 9.83 -8.46
C ALA A 269 5.26 9.18 -9.47
N ALA A 270 5.33 9.58 -10.75
CA ALA A 270 4.46 9.09 -11.80
C ALA A 270 5.19 9.10 -13.14
N VAL A 271 5.97 8.05 -13.42
CA VAL A 271 6.55 7.80 -14.74
C VAL A 271 5.52 7.04 -15.59
N PRO A 272 4.85 7.69 -16.55
CA PRO A 272 3.87 7.02 -17.38
C PRO A 272 4.61 6.12 -18.39
N PRO A 273 4.12 4.89 -18.62
CA PRO A 273 4.61 4.10 -19.75
C PRO A 273 4.30 4.83 -21.08
N PRO A 274 4.97 4.49 -22.19
CA PRO A 274 4.73 5.06 -23.51
C PRO A 274 3.40 4.55 -24.12
N ALA A 275 2.30 4.78 -23.40
CA ALA A 275 0.97 4.28 -23.70
C ALA A 275 0.13 5.33 -24.43
N ASP A 276 -0.61 4.89 -25.45
CA ASP A 276 -1.52 5.73 -26.21
C ASP A 276 -2.92 5.81 -25.57
N ALA A 277 -3.79 6.64 -26.16
CA ALA A 277 -5.16 6.80 -25.71
C ALA A 277 -5.97 5.49 -25.81
N THR A 278 -5.64 4.63 -26.79
CA THR A 278 -6.29 3.33 -27.00
C THR A 278 -6.04 2.38 -25.83
N PHE A 279 -4.78 2.27 -25.40
CA PHE A 279 -4.39 1.49 -24.23
C PHE A 279 -5.15 1.97 -22.98
N PHE A 280 -5.21 3.28 -22.78
CA PHE A 280 -5.95 3.88 -21.66
C PHE A 280 -7.43 3.48 -21.68
N GLN A 281 -8.13 3.65 -22.81
CA GLN A 281 -9.55 3.35 -22.91
C GLN A 281 -9.84 1.87 -22.67
N LYS A 282 -8.98 0.99 -23.19
CA LYS A 282 -9.04 -0.46 -22.95
C LYS A 282 -8.87 -0.79 -21.47
N ARG A 283 -7.88 -0.21 -20.79
CA ARG A 283 -7.64 -0.41 -19.35
C ARG A 283 -8.79 0.15 -18.49
N LEU A 284 -9.28 1.35 -18.79
CA LEU A 284 -10.42 1.92 -18.09
C LEU A 284 -11.68 1.05 -18.23
N GLY A 285 -11.98 0.58 -19.44
CA GLY A 285 -13.09 -0.33 -19.70
C GLY A 285 -12.94 -1.69 -19.00
N GLN A 286 -11.72 -2.19 -18.81
CA GLN A 286 -11.45 -3.37 -17.98
C GLN A 286 -11.77 -3.09 -16.51
N TRP A 287 -11.30 -1.97 -15.97
CA TRP A 287 -11.52 -1.60 -14.58
C TRP A 287 -13.00 -1.39 -14.25
N ILE A 288 -13.74 -0.63 -15.07
CA ILE A 288 -15.18 -0.42 -14.88
C ILE A 288 -15.95 -1.75 -14.89
N ARG A 289 -15.61 -2.67 -15.80
CA ARG A 289 -16.23 -4.01 -15.82
C ARG A 289 -15.90 -4.81 -14.57
N ALA A 290 -14.67 -4.72 -14.08
CA ALA A 290 -14.24 -5.40 -12.86
C ALA A 290 -14.93 -4.85 -11.58
N LEU A 291 -15.40 -3.60 -11.59
CA LEU A 291 -16.26 -3.08 -10.52
C LEU A 291 -17.64 -3.75 -10.46
N ARG A 292 -18.02 -4.54 -11.47
CA ARG A 292 -19.30 -5.26 -11.56
C ARG A 292 -20.51 -4.34 -11.28
N PRO A 293 -20.70 -3.26 -12.07
CA PRO A 293 -21.68 -2.22 -11.79
C PRO A 293 -23.11 -2.76 -11.67
N THR A 294 -23.47 -3.82 -12.39
CA THR A 294 -24.78 -4.48 -12.29
C THR A 294 -25.14 -4.89 -10.85
N PHE A 295 -24.16 -5.31 -10.05
CA PHE A 295 -24.37 -5.73 -8.66
C PHE A 295 -24.06 -4.60 -7.68
N ASN A 296 -22.97 -3.87 -7.92
CA ASN A 296 -22.42 -2.93 -6.97
C ASN A 296 -23.00 -1.50 -7.09
N ALA A 297 -23.42 -1.06 -8.28
CA ALA A 297 -24.02 0.27 -8.45
C ALA A 297 -25.35 0.43 -7.70
N PRO A 298 -26.29 -0.55 -7.70
CA PRO A 298 -27.49 -0.47 -6.87
C PRO A 298 -27.16 -0.31 -5.38
N LEU A 299 -26.17 -1.04 -4.87
CA LEU A 299 -25.72 -0.93 -3.48
C LEU A 299 -25.11 0.45 -3.20
N MET A 300 -24.27 0.97 -4.11
CA MET A 300 -23.72 2.33 -3.98
C MET A 300 -24.82 3.39 -3.91
N ILE A 301 -25.85 3.29 -4.76
CA ILE A 301 -27.03 4.18 -4.75
C ILE A 301 -27.79 4.06 -3.44
N LEU A 302 -28.04 2.84 -2.95
CA LEU A 302 -28.69 2.60 -1.65
C LEU A 302 -27.88 3.18 -0.49
N GLY A 303 -26.54 3.10 -0.56
CA GLY A 303 -25.64 3.71 0.39
C GLY A 303 -25.81 5.23 0.45
N ALA A 304 -25.75 5.88 -0.71
CA ALA A 304 -25.95 7.32 -0.84
C ALA A 304 -27.36 7.75 -0.37
N ALA A 305 -28.40 7.11 -0.88
CA ALA A 305 -29.79 7.39 -0.51
C ALA A 305 -30.05 7.17 0.98
N GLY A 306 -29.52 6.08 1.55
CA GLY A 306 -29.68 5.77 2.97
C GLY A 306 -28.95 6.76 3.89
N LEU A 307 -27.78 7.26 3.48
CA LEU A 307 -27.08 8.33 4.19
C LEU A 307 -27.91 9.62 4.16
N LEU A 308 -28.36 10.05 2.98
CA LEU A 308 -29.17 11.25 2.79
C LEU A 308 -30.51 11.18 3.55
N ALA A 309 -31.18 10.03 3.56
CA ALA A 309 -32.45 9.84 4.25
C ALA A 309 -32.31 9.81 5.78
N ALA A 310 -31.20 9.30 6.29
CA ALA A 310 -30.98 9.20 7.73
C ALA A 310 -30.31 10.44 8.35
N GLY A 311 -29.66 11.28 7.55
CA GLY A 311 -29.03 12.51 8.00
C GLY A 311 -30.02 13.68 8.06
N LYS A 312 -30.14 14.36 9.20
CA LYS A 312 -31.00 15.56 9.31
C LYS A 312 -30.48 16.78 8.53
N ARG A 313 -29.25 16.72 7.99
CA ARG A 313 -28.60 17.62 7.01
C ARG A 313 -27.32 16.93 6.50
N ALA A 314 -27.32 16.42 5.28
CA ALA A 314 -26.19 15.67 4.71
C ALA A 314 -24.85 16.40 4.75
N ALA A 315 -24.86 17.73 4.61
CA ALA A 315 -23.65 18.55 4.66
C ALA A 315 -23.05 18.71 6.07
N GLU A 316 -23.86 18.51 7.12
CA GLU A 316 -23.43 18.61 8.52
C GLU A 316 -23.05 17.25 9.12
N ASP A 317 -23.58 16.15 8.57
CA ASP A 317 -23.23 14.79 8.97
C ASP A 317 -21.85 14.41 8.39
N ASP A 318 -20.87 14.22 9.27
CA ASP A 318 -19.48 13.97 8.85
C ASP A 318 -19.36 12.66 8.04
N LEU A 319 -20.04 11.58 8.43
CA LEU A 319 -19.99 10.32 7.66
C LEU A 319 -20.58 10.51 6.26
N THR A 320 -21.72 11.19 6.14
CA THR A 320 -22.36 11.48 4.86
C THR A 320 -21.46 12.35 3.98
N ARG A 321 -20.89 13.41 4.54
CA ARG A 321 -19.98 14.30 3.81
C ARG A 321 -18.73 13.57 3.34
N ILE A 322 -18.11 12.75 4.20
CA ILE A 322 -16.94 11.93 3.84
C ILE A 322 -17.31 10.99 2.69
N ALA A 323 -18.36 10.18 2.86
CA ALA A 323 -18.69 9.13 1.89
C ALA A 323 -19.07 9.69 0.51
N LEU A 324 -19.76 10.83 0.44
CA LEU A 324 -20.20 11.42 -0.82
C LEU A 324 -19.12 12.28 -1.48
N VAL A 325 -18.41 13.14 -0.73
CA VAL A 325 -17.42 14.05 -1.33
C VAL A 325 -16.15 13.30 -1.69
N TRP A 326 -15.82 12.20 -1.00
CA TRP A 326 -14.67 11.37 -1.36
C TRP A 326 -14.85 10.59 -2.67
N LEU A 327 -16.03 10.67 -3.31
CA LEU A 327 -16.20 10.24 -4.71
C LEU A 327 -15.62 11.21 -5.73
N LEU A 328 -15.32 12.46 -5.36
CA LEU A 328 -14.88 13.50 -6.27
C LEU A 328 -13.71 13.08 -7.19
N PRO A 329 -12.69 12.32 -6.74
CA PRO A 329 -11.62 11.86 -7.64
C PRO A 329 -12.13 11.07 -8.84
N LEU A 330 -13.26 10.36 -8.72
CA LEU A 330 -13.84 9.59 -9.82
C LEU A 330 -14.31 10.46 -10.99
N ALA A 331 -14.59 11.75 -10.77
CA ALA A 331 -14.90 12.66 -11.87
C ALA A 331 -13.71 12.81 -12.83
N GLY A 332 -12.47 12.65 -12.34
CA GLY A 332 -11.26 12.69 -13.16
C GLY A 332 -11.17 11.58 -14.20
N VAL A 333 -11.90 10.47 -14.01
CA VAL A 333 -12.02 9.40 -15.01
C VAL A 333 -12.60 9.92 -16.34
N PHE A 334 -13.39 10.99 -16.29
CA PHE A 334 -13.98 11.64 -17.47
C PHE A 334 -13.08 12.71 -18.09
N GLY A 335 -11.84 12.89 -17.63
CA GLY A 335 -10.91 13.90 -18.16
C GLY A 335 -10.70 13.81 -19.67
N PHE A 336 -10.80 12.60 -20.25
CA PHE A 336 -10.72 12.40 -21.70
C PHE A 336 -11.85 13.11 -22.48
N LEU A 337 -13.03 13.30 -21.89
CA LEU A 337 -14.14 14.03 -22.51
C LEU A 337 -13.82 15.52 -22.70
N ALA A 338 -12.84 16.05 -21.97
CA ALA A 338 -12.40 17.43 -22.06
C ALA A 338 -11.25 17.65 -23.07
N GLY A 339 -10.89 16.66 -23.90
CA GLY A 339 -9.66 16.70 -24.73
C GLY A 339 -8.37 16.57 -23.91
N VAL A 340 -8.57 16.25 -22.64
CA VAL A 340 -7.64 16.00 -21.56
C VAL A 340 -6.77 14.76 -21.67
N ALA A 341 -5.79 14.66 -22.58
CA ALA A 341 -4.94 13.46 -22.63
C ALA A 341 -3.96 13.42 -21.44
N TYR A 342 -4.42 12.90 -20.29
CA TYR A 342 -3.55 12.47 -19.19
C TYR A 342 -3.78 10.97 -18.91
N PRO A 343 -2.74 10.20 -18.58
CA PRO A 343 -2.78 8.73 -18.54
C PRO A 343 -3.54 8.11 -17.34
N TYR A 344 -4.58 8.75 -16.79
CA TYR A 344 -4.98 8.49 -15.40
C TYR A 344 -6.30 7.73 -15.15
N TYR A 345 -6.46 6.51 -15.70
CA TYR A 345 -7.55 5.58 -15.30
C TYR A 345 -7.46 5.23 -13.80
N ARG A 346 -6.29 5.50 -13.21
CA ARG A 346 -5.93 5.43 -11.80
C ARG A 346 -6.79 6.32 -10.88
N PHE A 347 -7.61 7.24 -11.36
CA PHE A 347 -8.59 7.93 -10.48
C PHE A 347 -9.52 6.98 -9.70
N LEU A 348 -9.76 5.76 -10.20
CA LEU A 348 -10.50 4.71 -9.49
C LEU A 348 -9.76 4.17 -8.25
N ASN A 349 -8.42 4.22 -8.23
CA ASN A 349 -7.58 3.71 -7.16
C ASN A 349 -6.95 4.80 -6.27
N THR A 350 -7.40 6.06 -6.42
CA THR A 350 -7.03 7.16 -5.52
C THR A 350 -8.10 7.46 -4.45
N THR A 351 -9.19 6.67 -4.41
CA THR A 351 -10.26 6.84 -3.42
C THR A 351 -10.89 5.51 -3.00
N LEU A 352 -11.32 5.43 -1.74
CA LEU A 352 -12.18 4.36 -1.21
C LEU A 352 -13.65 4.80 -1.03
N GLY A 353 -14.03 6.00 -1.50
CA GLY A 353 -15.37 6.54 -1.32
C GLY A 353 -16.47 5.63 -1.87
N TRP A 354 -16.25 5.06 -3.06
CA TRP A 354 -17.21 4.13 -3.68
C TRP A 354 -17.28 2.79 -2.94
N VAL A 355 -16.13 2.29 -2.46
CA VAL A 355 -16.04 1.09 -1.62
C VAL A 355 -16.84 1.27 -0.32
N LEU A 356 -16.65 2.40 0.35
CA LEU A 356 -17.40 2.76 1.56
C LEU A 356 -18.91 2.86 1.30
N LEU A 357 -19.32 3.48 0.20
CA LEU A 357 -20.74 3.62 -0.15
C LEU A 357 -21.41 2.28 -0.46
N ILE A 358 -20.73 1.37 -1.17
CA ILE A 358 -21.25 0.02 -1.39
C ILE A 358 -21.42 -0.71 -0.06
N GLY A 359 -20.44 -0.60 0.85
CA GLY A 359 -20.53 -1.18 2.19
C GLY A 359 -21.70 -0.62 3.02
N LEU A 360 -21.93 0.69 2.94
CA LEU A 360 -23.10 1.32 3.56
C LEU A 360 -24.41 0.89 2.90
N GLY A 361 -24.40 0.67 1.58
CA GLY A 361 -25.50 0.08 0.83
C GLY A 361 -25.86 -1.32 1.31
N CYS A 362 -24.86 -2.18 1.47
CA CYS A 362 -25.01 -3.51 2.07
C CYS A 362 -25.63 -3.43 3.47
N TYR A 363 -25.19 -2.47 4.30
CA TYR A 363 -25.78 -2.24 5.61
C TYR A 363 -27.26 -1.84 5.52
N PHE A 364 -27.61 -0.81 4.73
CA PHE A 364 -28.99 -0.33 4.62
C PHE A 364 -29.92 -1.40 4.06
N ALA A 365 -29.48 -2.12 3.01
CA ALA A 365 -30.24 -3.22 2.42
C ALA A 365 -30.47 -4.36 3.45
N THR A 366 -29.41 -4.82 4.11
CA THR A 366 -29.49 -5.90 5.10
C THR A 366 -30.39 -5.49 6.27
N ARG A 367 -30.22 -4.27 6.80
CA ARG A 367 -31.04 -3.77 7.91
C ARG A 367 -32.50 -3.62 7.53
N PHE A 368 -32.81 -3.20 6.30
CA PHE A 368 -34.16 -3.16 5.76
C PHE A 368 -34.78 -4.56 5.74
N PHE A 369 -34.12 -5.55 5.13
CA PHE A 369 -34.64 -6.91 5.03
C PHE A 369 -34.82 -7.58 6.39
N LEU A 370 -33.89 -7.38 7.33
CA LEU A 370 -34.01 -7.87 8.71
C LEU A 370 -35.23 -7.27 9.43
N ARG A 371 -35.49 -5.96 9.25
CA ARG A 371 -36.66 -5.31 9.84
C ARG A 371 -37.97 -5.81 9.24
N VAL A 372 -38.02 -6.07 7.93
CA VAL A 372 -39.19 -6.67 7.28
C VAL A 372 -39.42 -8.08 7.80
N ALA A 373 -38.38 -8.92 7.84
CA ALA A 373 -38.45 -10.30 8.33
C ALA A 373 -38.90 -10.39 9.79
N ALA A 374 -38.49 -9.44 10.63
CA ALA A 374 -38.89 -9.38 12.04
C ALA A 374 -40.41 -9.22 12.25
N ARG A 375 -41.18 -8.81 11.23
CA ARG A 375 -42.66 -8.73 11.28
C ARG A 375 -43.35 -10.10 11.25
N GLY A 376 -42.62 -11.19 10.98
CA GLY A 376 -43.15 -12.55 11.00
C GLY A 376 -44.01 -12.94 9.78
N GLY A 377 -44.54 -14.17 9.80
CA GLY A 377 -45.36 -14.73 8.71
C GLY A 377 -44.62 -14.83 7.38
N ALA A 378 -45.29 -14.50 6.27
CA ALA A 378 -44.71 -14.47 4.93
C ALA A 378 -43.56 -13.46 4.79
N ASN A 379 -43.47 -12.44 5.65
CA ASN A 379 -42.38 -11.47 5.62
C ASN A 379 -41.01 -12.10 5.91
N ARG A 380 -40.96 -13.32 6.49
CA ARG A 380 -39.71 -14.07 6.64
C ARG A 380 -39.00 -14.33 5.31
N LEU A 381 -39.73 -14.33 4.18
CA LEU A 381 -39.15 -14.40 2.83
C LEU A 381 -38.18 -13.24 2.54
N ALA A 382 -38.27 -12.12 3.26
CA ALA A 382 -37.30 -11.02 3.14
C ALA A 382 -35.86 -11.43 3.50
N LEU A 383 -35.65 -12.54 4.23
CA LEU A 383 -34.31 -13.10 4.47
C LEU A 383 -33.60 -13.53 3.17
N VAL A 384 -34.34 -13.82 2.10
CA VAL A 384 -33.76 -14.02 0.76
C VAL A 384 -32.97 -12.79 0.31
N GLY A 385 -33.44 -11.58 0.64
CA GLY A 385 -32.72 -10.34 0.35
C GLY A 385 -31.37 -10.25 1.09
N VAL A 386 -31.30 -10.72 2.34
CA VAL A 386 -30.03 -10.83 3.10
C VAL A 386 -29.10 -11.83 2.42
N ALA A 387 -29.63 -12.99 2.01
CA ALA A 387 -28.85 -14.00 1.28
C ALA A 387 -28.33 -13.48 -0.06
N VAL A 388 -29.11 -12.67 -0.78
CA VAL A 388 -28.66 -12.01 -2.03
C VAL A 388 -27.51 -11.04 -1.78
N VAL A 389 -27.57 -10.22 -0.72
CA VAL A 389 -26.45 -9.33 -0.36
C VAL A 389 -25.19 -10.14 -0.03
N ALA A 390 -25.33 -11.21 0.75
CA ALA A 390 -24.21 -12.11 1.05
C ALA A 390 -23.64 -12.76 -0.22
N LEU A 391 -24.49 -13.18 -1.17
CA LEU A 391 -24.08 -13.75 -2.45
C LEU A 391 -23.31 -12.73 -3.31
N ILE A 392 -23.71 -11.45 -3.32
CA ILE A 392 -22.96 -10.40 -4.01
C ILE A 392 -21.54 -10.28 -3.42
N ILE A 393 -21.41 -10.29 -2.10
CA ILE A 393 -20.11 -10.22 -1.41
C ILE A 393 -19.25 -11.46 -1.76
N VAL A 394 -19.80 -12.66 -1.64
CA VAL A 394 -19.08 -13.90 -1.96
C VAL A 394 -18.63 -13.92 -3.42
N THR A 395 -19.51 -13.55 -4.35
CA THR A 395 -19.16 -13.52 -5.78
C THR A 395 -18.14 -12.43 -6.11
N ASN A 396 -18.15 -11.30 -5.40
CA ASN A 396 -17.12 -10.26 -5.54
C ASN A 396 -15.74 -10.81 -5.15
N PHE A 397 -15.64 -11.55 -4.04
CA PHE A 397 -14.39 -12.23 -3.67
C PHE A 397 -13.95 -13.23 -4.74
N THR A 398 -14.81 -14.17 -5.12
CA THR A 398 -14.42 -15.24 -6.05
C THR A 398 -14.00 -14.67 -7.41
N THR A 399 -14.80 -13.76 -7.96
CA THR A 399 -14.50 -13.13 -9.25
C THR A 399 -13.27 -12.24 -9.15
N GLY A 400 -13.12 -11.48 -8.07
CA GLY A 400 -11.95 -10.63 -7.86
C GLY A 400 -10.66 -11.45 -7.80
N PHE A 401 -10.62 -12.51 -6.98
CA PHE A 401 -9.44 -13.38 -6.88
C PHE A 401 -9.01 -13.99 -8.20
N VAL A 402 -9.97 -14.40 -9.05
CA VAL A 402 -9.67 -14.86 -10.41
C VAL A 402 -9.13 -13.73 -11.29
N GLN A 403 -9.72 -12.54 -11.21
CA GLN A 403 -9.32 -11.40 -12.06
C GLN A 403 -7.92 -10.87 -11.78
N VAL A 404 -7.46 -10.93 -10.53
CA VAL A 404 -6.12 -10.45 -10.14
C VAL A 404 -5.12 -11.58 -9.93
N GLY A 405 -5.45 -12.80 -10.34
CA GLY A 405 -4.53 -13.95 -10.20
C GLY A 405 -4.17 -14.26 -8.74
N TRP A 406 -5.00 -13.90 -7.77
CA TRP A 406 -4.64 -13.92 -6.34
C TRP A 406 -4.13 -15.29 -5.89
N ASN A 407 -4.70 -16.37 -6.43
CA ASN A 407 -4.34 -17.75 -6.10
C ASN A 407 -3.43 -18.42 -7.15
N SER A 408 -2.99 -17.71 -8.19
CA SER A 408 -2.16 -18.25 -9.28
C SER A 408 -0.67 -18.03 -9.03
N LEU A 409 0.13 -19.10 -8.95
CA LEU A 409 1.58 -18.98 -8.77
C LEU A 409 2.26 -18.20 -9.91
N GLU A 410 1.74 -18.33 -11.13
CA GLU A 410 2.23 -17.60 -12.31
C GLU A 410 1.97 -16.10 -12.28
N GLU A 411 1.06 -15.65 -11.41
CA GLU A 411 0.71 -14.24 -11.24
C GLU A 411 1.41 -13.63 -10.02
N ALA A 412 2.34 -14.36 -9.38
CA ALA A 412 3.26 -13.79 -8.41
C ALA A 412 4.29 -12.90 -9.13
N TRP A 413 4.75 -11.84 -8.45
CA TRP A 413 5.71 -10.90 -9.05
C TRP A 413 7.02 -11.55 -9.48
N ILE A 414 7.39 -12.64 -8.82
CA ILE A 414 8.45 -13.55 -9.23
C ILE A 414 7.83 -14.95 -9.32
N THR A 415 7.88 -15.54 -10.51
CA THR A 415 7.34 -16.88 -10.76
C THR A 415 8.24 -17.93 -10.08
N PRO A 416 7.76 -19.16 -9.83
CA PRO A 416 8.58 -20.21 -9.24
C PRO A 416 9.88 -20.48 -10.01
N ASP A 417 9.83 -20.45 -11.34
CA ASP A 417 11.00 -20.65 -12.21
C ASP A 417 12.02 -19.52 -12.04
N ARG A 418 11.56 -18.25 -12.08
CA ARG A 418 12.41 -17.08 -11.85
C ARG A 418 13.01 -17.10 -10.45
N LEU A 419 12.22 -17.48 -9.44
CA LEU A 419 12.69 -17.56 -8.07
C LEU A 419 13.81 -18.59 -7.94
N THR A 420 13.63 -19.76 -8.54
CA THR A 420 14.63 -20.83 -8.54
C THR A 420 15.94 -20.39 -9.20
N GLU A 421 15.86 -19.75 -10.36
CA GLU A 421 17.04 -19.23 -11.07
C GLU A 421 17.74 -18.12 -10.29
N MET A 422 16.99 -17.18 -9.73
CA MET A 422 17.57 -16.08 -8.95
C MET A 422 18.18 -16.58 -7.64
N ASP A 423 17.60 -17.59 -6.98
CA ASP A 423 18.20 -18.22 -5.80
C ASP A 423 19.51 -18.94 -6.16
N ALA A 424 19.56 -19.65 -7.30
CA ALA A 424 20.76 -20.32 -7.78
C ALA A 424 21.87 -19.31 -8.15
N LEU A 425 21.51 -18.25 -8.87
CA LEU A 425 22.41 -17.15 -9.20
C LEU A 425 22.96 -16.48 -7.94
N ARG A 426 22.10 -16.16 -6.98
CA ARG A 426 22.48 -15.52 -5.73
C ARG A 426 23.45 -16.38 -4.91
N ALA A 427 23.25 -17.69 -4.90
CA ALA A 427 24.17 -18.63 -4.26
C ALA A 427 25.52 -18.69 -4.98
N HIS A 428 25.53 -18.66 -6.31
CA HIS A 428 26.75 -18.65 -7.12
C HIS A 428 27.56 -17.35 -6.94
N LEU A 429 26.87 -16.20 -6.90
CA LEU A 429 27.47 -14.88 -6.69
C LEU A 429 27.84 -14.59 -5.22
N ALA A 430 27.65 -15.55 -4.31
CA ALA A 430 27.90 -15.33 -2.89
C ALA A 430 29.37 -14.96 -2.62
N GLY A 431 29.58 -13.74 -2.13
CA GLY A 431 30.91 -13.17 -1.86
C GLY A 431 31.58 -12.49 -3.06
N SER A 432 30.90 -12.40 -4.21
CA SER A 432 31.34 -11.55 -5.31
C SER A 432 30.92 -10.10 -5.06
N ASP A 433 31.86 -9.18 -5.24
CA ASP A 433 31.62 -7.73 -5.25
C ASP A 433 31.62 -7.17 -6.69
N ARG A 434 31.57 -8.02 -7.71
CA ARG A 434 31.48 -7.58 -9.11
C ARG A 434 30.07 -7.04 -9.42
N PRO A 435 29.95 -5.95 -10.19
CA PRO A 435 28.66 -5.52 -10.72
C PRO A 435 28.04 -6.62 -11.59
N VAL A 436 26.71 -6.63 -11.70
CA VAL A 436 25.98 -7.65 -12.47
C VAL A 436 25.12 -6.98 -13.52
N VAL A 437 25.18 -7.48 -14.75
CA VAL A 437 24.35 -7.01 -15.88
C VAL A 437 23.46 -8.14 -16.35
N PHE A 438 22.16 -8.00 -16.12
CA PHE A 438 21.18 -8.96 -16.61
C PHE A 438 20.88 -8.67 -18.09
N VAL A 439 21.32 -9.59 -18.95
CA VAL A 439 21.07 -9.54 -20.39
C VAL A 439 19.75 -10.25 -20.66
N ALA A 440 18.75 -9.48 -21.10
CA ALA A 440 17.40 -9.97 -21.35
C ALA A 440 16.90 -9.55 -22.72
N ASP A 441 16.15 -10.42 -23.37
CA ASP A 441 15.56 -10.15 -24.67
C ASP A 441 14.09 -10.61 -24.77
N ASP A 442 13.27 -9.81 -25.43
CA ASP A 442 11.86 -10.09 -25.68
C ASP A 442 11.42 -9.59 -27.07
N GLU A 443 10.71 -10.40 -27.84
CA GLU A 443 10.24 -10.11 -29.21
C GLU A 443 8.86 -9.42 -29.28
N ALA A 444 8.32 -8.92 -28.16
CA ALA A 444 7.00 -8.29 -28.20
C ALA A 444 6.97 -7.08 -29.16
N PRO A 445 5.99 -7.01 -30.07
CA PRO A 445 5.95 -5.98 -31.12
C PRO A 445 5.44 -4.61 -30.63
N GLU A 446 5.06 -4.46 -29.36
CA GLU A 446 4.42 -3.24 -28.83
C GLU A 446 5.38 -2.50 -27.87
N PRO A 447 5.66 -1.20 -28.06
CA PRO A 447 6.56 -0.42 -27.19
C PRO A 447 6.24 -0.49 -25.69
N VAL A 448 4.95 -0.48 -25.33
CA VAL A 448 4.49 -0.58 -23.94
C VAL A 448 4.86 -1.93 -23.32
N ARG A 449 4.85 -3.02 -24.10
CA ARG A 449 5.19 -4.36 -23.62
C ARG A 449 6.68 -4.50 -23.42
N ILE A 450 7.49 -4.05 -24.38
CA ILE A 450 8.95 -4.05 -24.26
C ILE A 450 9.39 -3.21 -23.06
N TYR A 451 8.88 -1.98 -22.92
CA TYR A 451 9.15 -1.15 -21.74
C TYR A 451 8.74 -1.84 -20.42
N GLY A 452 7.53 -2.44 -20.41
CA GLY A 452 7.03 -3.17 -19.25
C GLY A 452 7.86 -4.40 -18.89
N PHE A 453 8.34 -5.13 -19.90
CA PHE A 453 9.23 -6.28 -19.76
C PHE A 453 10.58 -5.87 -19.19
N THR A 454 11.26 -4.89 -19.79
CA THR A 454 12.56 -4.39 -19.28
C THR A 454 12.45 -3.91 -17.84
N LYS A 455 11.38 -3.17 -17.53
CA LYS A 455 11.10 -2.74 -16.15
C LYS A 455 10.84 -3.90 -15.20
N LEU A 456 10.13 -4.92 -15.64
CA LEU A 456 9.90 -6.13 -14.84
C LEU A 456 11.21 -6.84 -14.54
N VAL A 457 12.03 -7.10 -15.57
CA VAL A 457 13.36 -7.72 -15.42
C VAL A 457 14.20 -6.92 -14.43
N ALA A 458 14.29 -5.61 -14.59
CA ALA A 458 15.07 -4.75 -13.71
C ALA A 458 14.63 -4.80 -12.23
N ASN A 459 13.33 -4.96 -11.97
CA ASN A 459 12.85 -5.09 -10.60
C ASN A 459 13.05 -6.49 -10.02
N VAL A 460 12.86 -7.54 -10.83
CA VAL A 460 12.94 -8.94 -10.38
C VAL A 460 14.39 -9.39 -10.23
N SER A 461 15.27 -9.02 -11.16
CA SER A 461 16.66 -9.48 -11.22
C SER A 461 17.49 -9.06 -9.99
N ARG A 462 17.16 -7.92 -9.38
CA ARG A 462 17.77 -7.44 -8.12
C ARG A 462 17.56 -8.36 -6.92
N TYR A 463 16.63 -9.31 -6.99
CA TYR A 463 16.52 -10.37 -6.00
C TYR A 463 17.67 -11.39 -6.10
N GLY A 464 18.20 -11.61 -7.31
CA GLY A 464 19.27 -12.58 -7.59
C GLY A 464 20.69 -12.13 -7.21
N VAL A 465 20.86 -10.92 -6.66
CA VAL A 465 22.16 -10.41 -6.19
C VAL A 465 22.26 -10.43 -4.67
N ALA A 466 23.48 -10.28 -4.15
CA ALA A 466 23.72 -10.21 -2.71
C ALA A 466 23.04 -8.97 -2.08
N LEU A 467 22.85 -9.02 -0.75
CA LEU A 467 22.34 -7.87 0.00
C LEU A 467 23.40 -6.74 -0.03
N GLY A 468 22.99 -5.52 -0.40
CA GLY A 468 23.89 -4.37 -0.56
C GLY A 468 24.55 -4.27 -1.94
N GLN A 469 24.02 -4.98 -2.95
CA GLN A 469 24.46 -4.90 -4.35
C GLN A 469 23.30 -4.50 -5.26
N GLN A 470 22.20 -3.96 -4.71
CA GLN A 470 20.99 -3.65 -5.48
C GLN A 470 21.19 -2.44 -6.40
N ASP A 471 22.09 -1.53 -6.03
CA ASP A 471 22.54 -0.35 -6.79
C ASP A 471 23.51 -0.72 -7.93
N ARG A 472 24.15 -1.89 -7.86
CA ARG A 472 25.15 -2.38 -8.84
C ARG A 472 24.63 -3.53 -9.71
N ALA A 473 23.30 -3.67 -9.77
CA ALA A 473 22.60 -4.64 -10.61
C ALA A 473 21.85 -3.93 -11.74
N PHE A 474 22.29 -4.15 -12.98
CA PHE A 474 21.82 -3.46 -14.17
C PHE A 474 21.08 -4.39 -15.11
N VAL A 475 20.41 -3.82 -16.13
CA VAL A 475 19.76 -4.58 -17.19
C VAL A 475 20.21 -4.05 -18.54
N TYR A 476 20.58 -4.96 -19.43
CA TYR A 476 20.77 -4.68 -20.84
C TYR A 476 19.65 -5.36 -21.64
N LEU A 477 18.91 -4.56 -22.43
CA LEU A 477 17.90 -5.10 -23.35
C LEU A 477 18.56 -5.44 -24.68
N GLY A 478 18.71 -6.73 -24.99
CA GLY A 478 19.35 -7.15 -26.23
C GLY A 478 20.02 -8.52 -26.20
N SER A 479 20.81 -8.78 -27.24
CA SER A 479 21.60 -10.01 -27.35
C SER A 479 22.88 -9.94 -26.51
N LEU A 480 23.32 -11.08 -25.97
CA LEU A 480 24.61 -11.17 -25.28
C LEU A 480 25.77 -10.76 -26.20
N GLU A 481 25.72 -11.16 -27.48
CA GLU A 481 26.73 -10.80 -28.47
C GLU A 481 26.88 -9.28 -28.61
N SER A 482 25.77 -8.55 -28.78
CA SER A 482 25.80 -7.09 -28.88
C SER A 482 26.31 -6.43 -27.59
N TYR A 483 25.90 -6.95 -26.42
CA TYR A 483 26.40 -6.45 -25.14
C TYR A 483 27.93 -6.59 -25.03
N LEU A 484 28.46 -7.79 -25.31
CA LEU A 484 29.90 -8.05 -25.26
C LEU A 484 30.68 -7.24 -26.31
N ALA A 485 30.05 -6.90 -27.44
CA ALA A 485 30.62 -6.01 -28.44
C ALA A 485 30.57 -4.52 -28.06
N GLY A 486 29.87 -4.16 -26.97
CA GLY A 486 29.66 -2.76 -26.58
C GLY A 486 28.67 -2.01 -27.48
N ASP A 487 27.77 -2.73 -28.15
CA ASP A 487 26.82 -2.21 -29.12
C ASP A 487 25.37 -2.37 -28.64
N ALA A 488 24.47 -1.49 -29.09
CA ALA A 488 23.04 -1.66 -28.89
C ALA A 488 22.48 -2.74 -29.82
N THR A 489 21.50 -3.50 -29.35
CA THR A 489 20.80 -4.47 -30.21
C THR A 489 19.74 -3.75 -31.04
N GLU A 490 19.89 -3.78 -32.36
CA GLU A 490 18.97 -3.14 -33.30
C GLU A 490 18.02 -4.17 -33.92
N ARG A 491 16.74 -3.81 -34.06
CA ARG A 491 15.73 -4.65 -34.73
C ARG A 491 15.08 -3.92 -35.89
N SER A 492 15.08 -4.58 -37.06
CA SER A 492 14.50 -4.00 -38.26
C SER A 492 13.00 -3.75 -38.06
N GLY A 493 12.58 -2.48 -38.16
CA GLY A 493 11.19 -2.08 -38.02
C GLY A 493 10.73 -1.76 -36.59
N ASP A 494 11.60 -1.85 -35.58
CA ASP A 494 11.28 -1.49 -34.19
C ASP A 494 12.26 -0.45 -33.63
N ALA A 495 12.00 0.81 -33.96
CA ALA A 495 12.83 1.93 -33.51
C ALA A 495 12.80 2.11 -31.98
N PHE A 496 11.68 1.80 -31.32
CA PHE A 496 11.58 1.95 -29.87
C PHE A 496 12.46 0.93 -29.14
N TYR A 497 12.48 -0.31 -29.62
CA TYR A 497 13.37 -1.34 -29.09
C TYR A 497 14.84 -0.91 -29.20
N GLY A 498 15.28 -0.50 -30.39
CA GLY A 498 16.68 -0.08 -30.61
C GLY A 498 17.08 1.14 -29.76
N GLU A 499 16.18 2.12 -29.62
CA GLU A 499 16.41 3.23 -28.70
C GLU A 499 16.51 2.78 -27.23
N LEU A 500 15.61 1.92 -26.75
CA LEU A 500 15.64 1.46 -25.36
C LEU A 500 16.86 0.58 -25.07
N SER A 501 17.27 -0.27 -26.03
CA SER A 501 18.52 -1.05 -25.95
C SER A 501 19.73 -0.13 -25.81
N ARG A 502 19.79 0.94 -26.62
CA ARG A 502 20.84 1.95 -26.51
C ARG A 502 20.82 2.68 -25.17
N ASP A 503 19.64 3.04 -24.67
CA ASP A 503 19.51 3.70 -23.37
C ASP A 503 19.98 2.78 -22.22
N THR A 504 19.69 1.47 -22.27
CA THR A 504 20.20 0.50 -21.29
C THR A 504 21.72 0.35 -21.34
N LEU A 505 22.32 0.45 -22.53
CA LEU A 505 23.78 0.40 -22.71
C LEU A 505 24.47 1.68 -22.19
N LEU A 506 23.90 2.84 -22.48
CA LEU A 506 24.46 4.12 -22.04
C LEU A 506 24.51 4.25 -20.52
N GLU A 507 23.53 3.69 -19.81
CA GLU A 507 23.53 3.64 -18.35
C GLU A 507 24.72 2.83 -17.80
N LEU A 508 24.99 1.68 -18.41
CA LEU A 508 26.13 0.82 -18.05
C LEU A 508 27.47 1.53 -18.29
N GLN A 509 27.62 2.15 -19.46
CA GLN A 509 28.82 2.92 -19.81
C GLN A 509 29.03 4.10 -18.85
N ALA A 510 27.96 4.80 -18.48
CA ALA A 510 28.02 5.89 -17.51
C ALA A 510 28.46 5.38 -16.12
N PHE A 511 28.00 4.20 -15.69
CA PHE A 511 28.44 3.59 -14.45
C PHE A 511 29.93 3.22 -14.48
N GLU A 512 30.41 2.63 -15.57
CA GLU A 512 31.83 2.30 -15.76
C GLU A 512 32.71 3.56 -15.73
N GLU A 513 32.28 4.63 -16.42
CA GLU A 513 32.97 5.92 -16.42
C GLU A 513 33.02 6.56 -15.01
N LEU A 514 31.94 6.47 -14.24
CA LEU A 514 31.85 7.01 -12.88
C LEU A 514 32.65 6.19 -11.85
N SER A 515 32.71 4.87 -12.04
CA SER A 515 33.42 3.94 -11.14
C SER A 515 34.93 3.94 -11.36
N GLY A 516 35.39 4.38 -12.55
CA GLY A 516 36.79 4.46 -12.93
C GLY A 516 37.43 3.10 -13.26
N GLU A 517 38.71 3.11 -13.66
CA GLU A 517 39.46 1.89 -14.04
C GLU A 517 39.68 0.86 -12.89
N ALA A 518 39.20 1.15 -11.67
CA ALA A 518 39.45 0.34 -10.47
C ALA A 518 38.35 -0.69 -10.17
N THR A 519 37.27 -0.72 -10.95
CA THR A 519 36.19 -1.71 -10.82
C THR A 519 36.43 -2.90 -11.75
N GLU A 520 36.31 -4.11 -11.20
CA GLU A 520 36.30 -5.35 -12.00
C GLU A 520 35.16 -5.33 -13.01
N ASP A 521 35.39 -5.93 -14.18
CA ASP A 521 34.41 -6.00 -15.26
C ASP A 521 33.08 -6.61 -14.75
N PRO A 522 31.92 -6.11 -15.20
CA PRO A 522 30.64 -6.66 -14.80
C PRO A 522 30.48 -8.12 -15.22
N ILE A 523 29.74 -8.89 -14.42
CA ILE A 523 29.31 -10.24 -14.79
C ILE A 523 28.01 -10.13 -15.59
N ALA A 524 28.04 -10.57 -16.85
CA ALA A 524 26.85 -10.69 -17.68
C ALA A 524 26.03 -11.91 -17.25
N VAL A 525 24.72 -11.77 -17.10
CA VAL A 525 23.83 -12.87 -16.69
C VAL A 525 22.73 -13.04 -17.72
N VAL A 526 22.69 -14.23 -18.35
CA VAL A 526 21.60 -14.67 -19.22
C VAL A 526 20.78 -15.71 -18.48
N ALA A 527 19.67 -15.28 -17.88
CA ALA A 527 18.73 -16.18 -17.22
C ALA A 527 17.66 -16.68 -18.20
N SER A 528 17.35 -17.98 -18.19
CA SER A 528 16.38 -18.56 -19.12
C SER A 528 14.98 -18.00 -18.95
N SER A 529 14.59 -17.69 -17.71
CA SER A 529 13.30 -17.10 -17.38
C SER A 529 13.09 -15.64 -17.85
N PHE A 530 14.16 -14.98 -18.31
CA PHE A 530 14.12 -13.65 -18.95
C PHE A 530 14.45 -13.70 -20.45
N ASN A 531 14.73 -14.88 -21.02
CA ASN A 531 15.12 -15.02 -22.43
C ASN A 531 14.27 -16.11 -23.10
N THR A 532 12.95 -15.98 -22.99
CA THR A 532 11.98 -16.92 -23.57
C THR A 532 11.72 -16.68 -25.07
N THR A 533 12.12 -15.52 -25.58
CA THR A 533 12.07 -15.12 -26.99
C THR A 533 13.33 -14.31 -27.33
N GLY A 534 13.58 -14.03 -28.61
CA GLY A 534 14.72 -13.19 -29.01
C GLY A 534 16.01 -13.97 -29.26
N SER A 535 17.12 -13.23 -29.35
CA SER A 535 18.39 -13.76 -29.83
C SER A 535 19.08 -14.71 -28.85
N ASN A 536 18.78 -14.60 -27.54
CA ASN A 536 19.46 -15.39 -26.51
C ASN A 536 18.79 -16.74 -26.24
N VAL A 537 17.70 -17.09 -26.95
CA VAL A 537 16.90 -18.29 -26.64
C VAL A 537 17.71 -19.58 -26.73
N ALA A 538 18.51 -19.76 -27.78
CA ALA A 538 19.31 -20.96 -27.98
C ALA A 538 20.34 -21.15 -26.85
N LEU A 539 21.03 -20.06 -26.48
CA LEU A 539 21.95 -20.04 -25.35
C LEU A 539 21.22 -20.32 -24.03
N ALA A 540 20.07 -19.68 -23.79
CA ALA A 540 19.33 -19.83 -22.55
C ALA A 540 18.66 -21.22 -22.41
N ALA A 541 18.36 -21.88 -23.53
CA ALA A 541 17.87 -23.26 -23.59
C ALA A 541 18.98 -24.32 -23.52
N GLY A 542 20.25 -23.93 -23.65
CA GLY A 542 21.39 -24.86 -23.70
C GLY A 542 21.55 -25.57 -25.04
N GLU A 543 20.97 -25.01 -26.10
CA GLU A 543 21.18 -25.45 -27.49
C GLU A 543 22.49 -24.89 -28.07
N GLU A 544 22.98 -23.79 -27.49
CA GLU A 544 24.24 -23.13 -27.84
C GLU A 544 25.11 -22.98 -26.59
N GLU A 545 26.41 -23.24 -26.72
CA GLU A 545 27.38 -23.10 -25.63
C GLU A 545 27.83 -21.65 -25.48
N LEU A 546 28.21 -21.29 -24.26
CA LEU A 546 28.74 -19.98 -23.95
C LEU A 546 30.05 -19.75 -24.73
N PRO A 547 30.22 -18.63 -25.46
CA PRO A 547 31.44 -18.38 -26.22
C PRO A 547 32.67 -18.45 -25.31
N SER A 548 33.70 -19.20 -25.70
CA SER A 548 34.87 -19.47 -24.84
C SER A 548 35.56 -18.22 -24.30
N GLU A 549 35.48 -17.12 -25.05
CA GLU A 549 36.05 -15.81 -24.70
C GLU A 549 35.22 -15.08 -23.62
N ALA A 550 33.94 -15.42 -23.45
CA ALA A 550 33.02 -14.82 -22.48
C ALA A 550 32.85 -15.66 -21.19
N VAL A 551 33.41 -16.88 -21.13
CA VAL A 551 33.19 -17.82 -20.01
C VAL A 551 33.63 -17.25 -18.65
N ALA A 552 34.62 -16.35 -18.60
CA ALA A 552 35.07 -15.73 -17.35
C ALA A 552 34.14 -14.62 -16.83
N ASP A 553 33.37 -14.00 -17.74
CA ASP A 553 32.64 -12.75 -17.48
C ASP A 553 31.14 -12.87 -17.74
N ALA A 554 30.66 -14.05 -18.10
CA ALA A 554 29.25 -14.31 -18.35
C ALA A 554 28.78 -15.61 -17.69
N LEU A 555 27.54 -15.57 -17.18
CA LEU A 555 26.82 -16.66 -16.56
C LEU A 555 25.53 -16.94 -17.33
N VAL A 556 25.24 -18.22 -17.56
CA VAL A 556 23.92 -18.68 -18.01
C VAL A 556 23.25 -19.44 -16.88
N VAL A 557 22.01 -19.06 -16.57
CA VAL A 557 21.23 -19.65 -15.47
C VAL A 557 20.01 -20.37 -16.02
N ARG A 558 19.88 -21.66 -15.68
CA ARG A 558 18.80 -22.54 -16.14
C ARG A 558 18.28 -23.36 -14.96
N GLY A 559 17.11 -22.99 -14.42
CA GLY A 559 16.61 -23.60 -13.19
C GLY A 559 17.61 -23.47 -12.03
N THR A 560 18.18 -24.59 -11.56
CA THR A 560 19.20 -24.59 -10.49
C THR A 560 20.64 -24.61 -11.00
N GLU A 561 20.84 -24.74 -12.32
CA GLU A 561 22.16 -24.84 -12.93
C GLU A 561 22.68 -23.44 -13.30
N VAL A 562 23.95 -23.19 -12.99
CA VAL A 562 24.68 -21.97 -13.37
C VAL A 562 25.94 -22.40 -14.14
N GLU A 563 26.02 -21.97 -15.40
CA GLU A 563 27.13 -22.26 -16.33
C GLU A 563 27.95 -20.99 -16.57
N GLY A 564 29.27 -21.11 -16.59
CA GLY A 564 30.21 -19.98 -16.71
C GLY A 564 30.71 -19.45 -15.37
N GLY A 565 31.63 -18.49 -15.42
CA GLY A 565 32.30 -17.87 -14.28
C GLY A 565 33.29 -18.80 -13.56
N ASP A 566 34.22 -18.21 -12.81
CA ASP A 566 34.98 -18.98 -11.82
C ASP A 566 34.04 -19.34 -10.66
N PRO A 567 33.85 -20.64 -10.32
CA PRO A 567 33.06 -21.01 -9.17
C PRO A 567 33.74 -20.41 -7.93
N SER A 568 33.05 -19.46 -7.28
CA SER A 568 33.57 -18.88 -6.04
C SER A 568 33.86 -20.03 -5.06
N PRO A 569 35.06 -20.13 -4.47
CA PRO A 569 35.44 -21.26 -3.60
C PRO A 569 34.57 -21.39 -2.34
N SER A 570 33.73 -20.40 -2.04
CA SER A 570 32.68 -20.43 -1.02
C SER A 570 31.43 -21.21 -1.41
N ALA A 571 31.28 -21.66 -2.67
CA ALA A 571 30.12 -22.41 -3.14
C ALA A 571 29.94 -23.79 -2.45
N ILE A 572 30.95 -24.27 -1.70
CA ILE A 572 30.91 -25.56 -0.97
C ILE A 572 30.66 -25.40 0.53
N GLU A 573 30.71 -24.18 1.07
CA GLU A 573 30.23 -23.88 2.41
C GLU A 573 29.35 -22.64 2.32
N THR A 574 28.15 -22.79 1.73
CA THR A 574 27.08 -21.84 2.01
C THR A 574 26.77 -21.99 3.49
N ASP A 575 27.39 -21.10 4.26
CA ASP A 575 26.98 -20.81 5.61
C ASP A 575 25.47 -20.55 5.53
N THR A 576 24.73 -21.50 6.09
CA THR A 576 23.32 -21.48 6.42
C THR A 576 22.98 -20.34 7.39
N GLN A 577 23.55 -19.14 7.21
CA GLN A 577 23.36 -17.97 8.06
C GLN A 577 22.03 -17.25 7.82
N GLU A 578 21.25 -17.63 6.79
CA GLU A 578 19.81 -17.34 6.72
C GLU A 578 18.92 -18.51 7.20
N GLN A 579 19.45 -19.53 7.89
CA GLN A 579 18.61 -20.44 8.69
C GLN A 579 18.30 -19.82 10.05
N GLY A 580 17.52 -18.74 10.05
CA GLY A 580 16.80 -18.33 11.25
C GLY A 580 15.80 -19.42 11.64
N LEU A 581 16.01 -20.08 12.78
CA LEU A 581 15.04 -20.93 13.52
C LEU A 581 13.99 -21.66 12.66
N GLY A 582 14.38 -22.40 11.61
CA GLY A 582 13.43 -23.14 10.78
C GLY A 582 12.41 -23.92 11.62
N GLY A 583 11.12 -23.86 11.25
CA GLY A 583 10.05 -24.58 11.93
C GLY A 583 9.16 -23.73 12.86
N PRO A 584 8.40 -24.36 13.79
CA PRO A 584 7.36 -23.70 14.58
C PRO A 584 7.84 -22.52 15.42
N LEU A 585 9.10 -22.53 15.85
CA LEU A 585 9.67 -21.47 16.66
C LEU A 585 9.83 -20.16 15.86
N HIS A 586 10.24 -20.22 14.59
CA HIS A 586 10.27 -19.04 13.74
C HIS A 586 8.87 -18.47 13.50
N VAL A 587 7.84 -19.31 13.36
CA VAL A 587 6.45 -18.83 13.29
C VAL A 587 6.06 -18.04 14.55
N VAL A 588 6.45 -18.53 15.73
CA VAL A 588 6.22 -17.82 17.00
C VAL A 588 7.00 -16.49 17.03
N VAL A 589 8.24 -16.47 16.55
CA VAL A 589 9.06 -15.25 16.46
C VAL A 589 8.43 -14.23 15.52
N VAL A 590 8.00 -14.65 14.33
CA VAL A 590 7.34 -13.77 13.35
C VAL A 590 6.04 -13.20 13.92
N ILE A 591 5.17 -14.05 14.47
CA ILE A 591 3.91 -13.61 15.09
C ILE A 591 4.18 -12.67 16.28
N GLY A 592 5.14 -13.01 17.12
CA GLY A 592 5.55 -12.20 18.27
C GLY A 592 6.11 -10.84 17.86
N GLY A 593 6.96 -10.81 16.84
CA GLY A 593 7.53 -9.59 16.26
C GLY A 593 6.47 -8.72 15.62
N LEU A 594 5.58 -9.28 14.80
CA LEU A 594 4.44 -8.55 14.23
C LEU A 594 3.52 -7.99 15.31
N ALA A 595 3.24 -8.75 16.37
CA ALA A 595 2.45 -8.27 17.51
C ALA A 595 3.16 -7.14 18.26
N LEU A 596 4.48 -7.22 18.43
CA LEU A 596 5.28 -6.16 19.06
C LEU A 596 5.25 -4.86 18.24
N LEU A 597 5.32 -4.96 16.91
CA LEU A 597 5.20 -3.82 16.00
C LEU A 597 3.84 -3.10 16.14
N MET A 598 2.79 -3.75 16.67
CA MET A 598 1.48 -3.11 16.90
C MET A 598 1.43 -2.23 18.14
N VAL A 599 2.39 -2.34 19.07
CA VAL A 599 2.38 -1.61 20.35
C VAL A 599 2.37 -0.09 20.18
N PRO A 600 3.23 0.53 19.34
CA PRO A 600 3.15 1.95 19.02
C PRO A 600 1.76 2.38 18.53
N GLY A 601 1.16 1.58 17.64
CA GLY A 601 -0.18 1.86 17.10
C GLY A 601 -1.26 1.90 18.19
N PHE A 602 -1.23 0.94 19.12
CA PHE A 602 -2.15 0.92 20.25
C PHE A 602 -2.01 2.18 21.13
N LEU A 603 -0.78 2.58 21.45
CA LEU A 603 -0.51 3.79 22.24
C LEU A 603 -0.93 5.06 21.48
N ALA A 604 -0.67 5.12 20.16
CA ALA A 604 -1.09 6.22 19.31
C ALA A 604 -2.63 6.38 19.29
N VAL A 605 -3.38 5.28 19.16
CA VAL A 605 -4.86 5.33 19.27
C VAL A 605 -5.27 5.87 20.62
N ARG A 606 -4.69 5.40 21.73
CA ARG A 606 -5.05 5.87 23.08
C ARG A 606 -4.73 7.34 23.31
N TRP A 607 -3.70 7.87 22.64
CA TRP A 607 -3.33 9.27 22.73
C TRP A 607 -4.24 10.17 21.87
N MET A 608 -4.48 9.78 20.61
CA MET A 608 -5.22 10.58 19.62
C MET A 608 -6.75 10.47 19.78
N LEU A 609 -7.25 9.26 20.06
CA LEU A 609 -8.66 8.86 20.08
C LEU A 609 -8.98 8.03 21.35
N PRO A 610 -8.97 8.64 22.54
CA PRO A 610 -9.14 7.89 23.80
C PRO A 610 -10.53 7.24 23.97
N ASP A 611 -11.51 7.69 23.19
CA ASP A 611 -12.89 7.19 23.16
C ASP A 611 -13.11 6.07 22.11
N ALA A 612 -12.07 5.73 21.33
CA ALA A 612 -12.15 4.62 20.37
C ALA A 612 -12.33 3.29 21.11
N GLY A 613 -13.29 2.48 20.64
CA GLY A 613 -13.56 1.13 21.13
C GLY A 613 -12.90 0.04 20.28
N PHE A 614 -13.15 -1.21 20.66
CA PHE A 614 -12.52 -2.39 20.03
C PHE A 614 -12.74 -2.47 18.51
N ALA A 615 -13.94 -2.18 18.01
CA ALA A 615 -14.23 -2.18 16.57
C ALA A 615 -13.36 -1.18 15.80
N GLU A 616 -13.06 -0.02 16.38
CA GLU A 616 -12.21 1.00 15.78
C GLU A 616 -10.74 0.60 15.87
N TRP A 617 -10.33 -0.04 16.97
CA TRP A 617 -8.94 -0.50 17.19
C TRP A 617 -8.46 -1.51 16.15
N LEU A 618 -9.34 -2.42 15.69
CA LEU A 618 -8.96 -3.48 14.74
C LEU A 618 -8.33 -2.93 13.45
N GLY A 619 -8.81 -1.80 12.94
CA GLY A 619 -8.20 -1.11 11.80
C GLY A 619 -7.15 -0.07 12.20
N LEU A 620 -7.41 0.71 13.25
CA LEU A 620 -6.55 1.85 13.60
C LEU A 620 -5.20 1.44 14.19
N VAL A 621 -5.14 0.40 15.02
CA VAL A 621 -3.89 -0.03 15.65
C VAL A 621 -2.83 -0.41 14.62
N PRO A 622 -3.08 -1.31 13.65
CA PRO A 622 -2.08 -1.64 12.64
C PRO A 622 -1.73 -0.44 11.75
N ALA A 623 -2.72 0.37 11.33
CA ALA A 623 -2.46 1.54 10.48
C ALA A 623 -1.58 2.59 11.17
N LEU A 624 -1.84 2.90 12.45
CA LEU A 624 -1.04 3.86 13.22
C LEU A 624 0.31 3.30 13.63
N ALA A 625 0.44 1.98 13.81
CA ALA A 625 1.73 1.33 14.04
C ALA A 625 2.65 1.50 12.83
N MET A 626 2.16 1.11 11.64
CA MET A 626 2.89 1.31 10.38
C MET A 626 3.23 2.78 10.16
N GLY A 627 2.27 3.69 10.41
CA GLY A 627 2.49 5.12 10.25
C GLY A 627 3.55 5.69 11.21
N ALA A 628 3.47 5.37 12.50
CA ALA A 628 4.41 5.88 13.49
C ALA A 628 5.84 5.41 13.22
N LEU A 629 6.01 4.12 12.91
CA LEU A 629 7.32 3.53 12.64
C LEU A 629 7.93 4.04 11.32
N ALA A 630 7.12 4.17 10.26
CA ALA A 630 7.58 4.77 9.01
C ALA A 630 7.98 6.23 9.20
N PHE A 631 7.19 7.03 9.93
CA PHE A 631 7.48 8.43 10.18
C PHE A 631 8.79 8.64 10.95
N VAL A 632 8.97 7.91 12.04
CA VAL A 632 10.17 8.03 12.88
C VAL A 632 11.41 7.56 12.12
N SER A 633 11.29 6.48 11.35
CA SER A 633 12.42 5.96 10.58
C SER A 633 12.82 6.85 9.42
N PHE A 634 11.84 7.43 8.71
CA PHE A 634 12.11 8.41 7.66
C PHE A 634 13.04 9.53 8.15
N TRP A 635 12.72 10.13 9.29
CA TRP A 635 13.52 11.20 9.88
C TRP A 635 14.83 10.70 10.51
N ALA A 636 14.84 9.51 11.11
CA ALA A 636 16.07 8.93 11.65
C ALA A 636 17.10 8.70 10.55
N LEU A 637 16.70 8.10 9.43
CA LEU A 637 17.58 7.85 8.29
C LEU A 637 18.04 9.15 7.62
N ALA A 638 17.17 10.17 7.57
CA ALA A 638 17.57 11.51 7.11
C ALA A 638 18.65 12.16 7.98
N LEU A 639 18.59 11.95 9.30
CA LEU A 639 19.52 12.56 10.25
C LEU A 639 20.84 11.79 10.36
N LEU A 640 20.78 10.46 10.28
CA LEU A 640 21.94 9.59 10.44
C LEU A 640 22.69 9.38 9.12
N GLY A 641 21.99 9.32 7.98
CA GLY A 641 22.58 8.98 6.68
C GLY A 641 23.00 7.52 6.54
N ASP A 642 22.69 6.69 7.53
CA ASP A 642 23.02 5.26 7.60
C ASP A 642 21.83 4.36 7.23
N PRO A 643 22.07 3.10 6.81
CA PRO A 643 21.00 2.12 6.56
C PRO A 643 20.11 1.86 7.79
N LEU A 644 18.91 1.35 7.54
CA LEU A 644 18.00 0.89 8.60
C LEU A 644 18.47 -0.46 9.17
N THR A 645 19.60 -0.47 9.87
CA THR A 645 20.15 -1.69 10.49
C THR A 645 19.20 -2.27 11.54
N ALA A 646 19.38 -3.56 11.89
CA ALA A 646 18.61 -4.20 12.94
C ALA A 646 18.69 -3.46 14.30
N GLY A 647 19.88 -2.98 14.68
CA GLY A 647 20.08 -2.21 15.91
C GLY A 647 19.29 -0.90 15.90
N LEU A 648 19.32 -0.17 14.79
CA LEU A 648 18.54 1.05 14.62
C LEU A 648 17.03 0.76 14.65
N ALA A 649 16.55 -0.27 13.95
CA ALA A 649 15.14 -0.66 13.96
C ALA A 649 14.62 -0.94 15.39
N TRP A 650 15.38 -1.69 16.21
CA TRP A 650 15.03 -1.95 17.61
C TRP A 650 15.02 -0.67 18.45
N ALA A 651 16.00 0.21 18.26
CA ALA A 651 16.07 1.49 18.97
C ALA A 651 14.89 2.40 18.63
N LEU A 652 14.51 2.49 17.35
CA LEU A 652 13.38 3.29 16.89
C LEU A 652 12.04 2.74 17.40
N LEU A 653 11.87 1.42 17.40
CA LEU A 653 10.67 0.78 17.97
C LEU A 653 10.52 1.08 19.47
N ALA A 654 11.59 0.88 20.24
CA ALA A 654 11.61 1.15 21.68
C ALA A 654 11.38 2.63 21.98
N GLY A 655 12.10 3.52 21.28
CA GLY A 655 11.97 4.97 21.42
C GLY A 655 10.56 5.46 21.08
N THR A 656 9.99 5.02 19.95
CA THR A 656 8.63 5.38 19.53
C THR A 656 7.61 4.92 20.57
N THR A 657 7.75 3.70 21.07
CA THR A 657 6.88 3.15 22.12
C THR A 657 6.96 3.97 23.40
N LEU A 658 8.17 4.30 23.86
CA LEU A 658 8.39 5.09 25.08
C LEU A 658 7.80 6.50 24.95
N VAL A 659 8.02 7.17 23.82
CA VAL A 659 7.48 8.51 23.54
C VAL A 659 5.95 8.47 23.56
N LEU A 660 5.32 7.54 22.85
CA LEU A 660 3.86 7.42 22.82
C LEU A 660 3.28 7.05 24.18
N ALA A 661 3.93 6.16 24.94
CA ALA A 661 3.53 5.82 26.30
C ALA A 661 3.57 7.06 27.23
N THR A 662 4.63 7.86 27.11
CA THR A 662 4.79 9.11 27.86
C THR A 662 3.70 10.12 27.50
N LEU A 663 3.40 10.27 26.21
CA LEU A 663 2.31 11.14 25.72
C LEU A 663 0.93 10.71 26.24
N VAL A 664 0.67 9.39 26.31
CA VAL A 664 -0.55 8.85 26.93
C VAL A 664 -0.59 9.17 28.43
N PHE A 665 0.52 9.00 29.15
CA PHE A 665 0.63 9.28 30.58
C PHE A 665 0.38 10.76 30.91
N ILE A 666 1.06 11.67 30.21
CA ILE A 666 0.89 13.14 30.37
C ILE A 666 -0.57 13.53 30.16
N ARG A 667 -1.21 13.01 29.10
CA ARG A 667 -2.62 13.30 28.80
C ARG A 667 -3.57 12.83 29.91
N ARG A 668 -3.30 11.66 30.50
CA ARG A 668 -4.12 11.12 31.61
C ARG A 668 -4.01 12.00 32.86
N ASN A 669 -2.80 12.42 33.22
CA ASN A 669 -2.57 13.19 34.44
C ASN A 669 -2.98 14.68 34.32
N GLY A 670 -2.92 15.26 33.11
CA GLY A 670 -3.44 16.61 32.87
C GLY A 670 -4.97 16.72 33.05
N ARG A 671 -5.69 15.60 32.89
CA ARG A 671 -7.15 15.54 33.14
C ARG A 671 -7.51 15.39 34.62
N SER A 672 -6.66 14.78 35.44
CA SER A 672 -6.92 14.66 36.88
C SER A 672 -6.71 15.98 37.62
N GLN A 673 -5.78 16.83 37.18
CA GLN A 673 -5.54 18.14 37.81
C GLN A 673 -6.62 19.19 37.50
N THR A 674 -7.29 19.10 36.34
CA THR A 674 -8.39 20.00 35.98
C THR A 674 -9.71 19.63 36.64
N ALA A 675 -9.90 18.37 37.05
CA ALA A 675 -11.08 17.91 37.79
C ALA A 675 -11.03 18.22 39.30
N SER A 676 -9.86 18.60 39.83
CA SER A 676 -9.64 18.88 41.27
C SER A 676 -9.60 20.37 41.62
N ALA A 677 -9.85 21.28 40.67
CA ALA A 677 -10.00 22.70 40.97
C ALA A 677 -11.34 22.93 41.68
N PRO A 678 -11.37 23.49 42.91
CA PRO A 678 -12.63 23.81 43.58
C PRO A 678 -13.38 24.88 42.76
N PRO A 679 -14.73 24.85 42.75
CA PRO A 679 -15.50 25.88 42.07
C PRO A 679 -15.15 27.23 42.69
N GLU A 680 -14.65 28.16 41.87
CA GLU A 680 -14.62 29.58 42.23
C GLU A 680 -16.05 29.97 42.60
N ARG A 681 -16.23 30.36 43.87
CA ARG A 681 -17.52 30.84 44.36
C ARG A 681 -17.84 32.17 43.66
N PRO A 682 -19.12 32.42 43.34
CA PRO A 682 -19.57 33.56 42.55
C PRO A 682 -19.23 34.92 43.16
#